data_AF-A0A7K1RE48-F1
#
_entry.id   AF-A0A7K1RE48-F1
#
_cell.length_a   1.000
_cell.length_b   1.000
_cell.length_c   1.000
_cell.angle_alpha   90.00
_cell.angle_beta   90.00
_cell.angle_gamma   90.00
#
_symmetry.space_group_name_H-M   'P 1'
#
loop_
_entity.id
_entity.type
_entity.pdbx_description
1 polymer ?
#
loop_
_entity_poly.entity_id
_entity_poly.type
_entity_poly.pdbx_seq_one_letter_code
_entity_poly.pdbx_strand_id
1 'polypeptide(L)'
;MSDSEIDLDALADWHVYCTSKGLEYSAVHDDDRTLRERLDDIAGAGRARSRYDGVRWSVIVDQPQELVIDHINPRNSSNFKASRTYFDPPHGFRIKFFDQTYDYKQNERLVPWPGHSGEITLTEALELPGKTNPAEIWIEAKRRMYEALYRIDTYEVVQDGPISVATRGDLVMTSYDVLERTQVAARVLDVIGRTIELDSEVEMTSALTYGLRFRHFGDEDDTIGVSVLVTLLTVVGTGKTVVMADQNPEIVPEIGTLVHVGLLTSESLPMIVTRVEAGEDMSSHLRLVNAAPIIDELTDEEVPPAWSGRAGADVETSSSAPPTPVITSIDTGVVGTEISGGLSVSVSPGTGNVVTMAYRLQHRKSGATAWTPIDFAASDGAVLISSYVTGDVVQVRVAALGDTGLISAFSLPVTVTIGADDGATPAQLPSGNISVVAILGGATVTVQTTDDAATTAIQIYCSAVNDLETTTDAIGSPIAVEASRSYSVAVGDATRSNMLVNGSFDSSSSWTLGGGWDISSNAAVHSPGTAGTLSQAVTLTAGATYRLSYDLTRSAGSIQPKLMGGTTVTGTNRSASATVREALQAVSGNSALALAATDVFDGRVDNVVLYLETSTCLPQGTNYLWLEPQNANGVSGPITGPFTVSVQ
;
A
#
# COMPACT_ATOMS: atom_id res chain seq x y z
N MET A 1 -43.52 -38.49 -20.60
CA MET A 1 -44.10 -37.29 -21.23
C MET A 1 -43.54 -37.20 -22.62
N SER A 2 -44.36 -36.85 -23.60
CA SER A 2 -43.96 -36.57 -24.97
C SER A 2 -43.50 -35.11 -25.10
N ASP A 3 -42.65 -34.79 -26.07
CA ASP A 3 -42.16 -33.42 -26.31
C ASP A 3 -43.30 -32.41 -26.51
N SER A 4 -44.48 -32.85 -26.98
CA SER A 4 -45.67 -32.00 -27.12
C SER A 4 -46.31 -31.54 -25.81
N GLU A 5 -45.98 -32.19 -24.69
CA GLU A 5 -46.49 -31.89 -23.34
C GLU A 5 -45.53 -30.98 -22.54
N ILE A 6 -44.44 -30.51 -23.16
CA ILE A 6 -43.42 -29.65 -22.54
C ILE A 6 -43.19 -28.44 -23.43
N ASP A 7 -43.11 -27.27 -22.81
CA ASP A 7 -42.72 -26.04 -23.49
C ASP A 7 -41.18 -25.93 -23.53
N LEU A 8 -40.58 -26.57 -24.54
CA LEU A 8 -39.13 -26.64 -24.67
C LEU A 8 -38.49 -25.29 -24.97
N ASP A 9 -39.18 -24.39 -25.67
CA ASP A 9 -38.66 -23.07 -26.00
C ASP A 9 -38.54 -22.21 -24.74
N ALA A 10 -39.58 -22.19 -23.88
CA ALA A 10 -39.53 -21.47 -22.60
C ALA A 10 -38.43 -22.02 -21.67
N LEU A 11 -38.19 -23.33 -21.67
CA LEU A 11 -37.09 -23.93 -20.90
C LEU A 11 -35.71 -23.57 -21.45
N ALA A 12 -35.57 -23.44 -22.78
CA ALA A 12 -34.33 -23.00 -23.41
C ALA A 12 -34.01 -21.53 -23.08
N ASP A 13 -35.02 -20.65 -23.12
CA ASP A 13 -34.89 -19.25 -22.72
C ASP A 13 -34.51 -19.13 -21.23
N TRP A 14 -35.15 -19.94 -20.38
CA TRP A 14 -34.80 -20.00 -18.96
C TRP A 14 -33.35 -20.46 -18.73
N HIS A 15 -32.85 -21.43 -19.50
CA HIS A 15 -31.44 -21.84 -19.43
C HIS A 15 -30.49 -20.69 -19.81
N VAL A 16 -30.81 -19.90 -20.83
CA VAL A 16 -30.04 -18.71 -21.20
C VAL A 16 -30.04 -17.68 -20.07
N TYR A 17 -31.20 -17.44 -19.45
CA TYR A 17 -31.31 -16.57 -18.28
C TYR A 17 -30.42 -17.06 -17.12
N CYS A 18 -30.54 -18.33 -16.72
CA CYS A 18 -29.71 -18.92 -15.66
C CYS A 18 -28.21 -18.78 -15.96
N THR A 19 -27.81 -19.04 -17.21
CA THR A 19 -26.40 -18.91 -17.63
C THR A 19 -25.92 -17.46 -17.49
N SER A 20 -26.73 -16.48 -17.90
CA SER A 20 -26.35 -15.06 -17.79
C SER A 20 -26.24 -14.57 -16.36
N LYS A 21 -27.00 -15.16 -15.43
CA LYS A 21 -27.02 -14.83 -14.00
C LYS A 21 -26.11 -15.74 -13.15
N GLY A 22 -25.43 -16.71 -13.76
CA GLY A 22 -24.58 -17.67 -13.05
C GLY A 22 -25.35 -18.55 -12.05
N LEU A 23 -26.62 -18.89 -12.36
CA LEU A 23 -27.49 -19.68 -11.51
C LEU A 23 -27.31 -21.17 -11.80
N GLU A 24 -26.97 -21.94 -10.78
CA GLU A 24 -26.69 -23.37 -10.88
C GLU A 24 -27.50 -24.19 -9.87
N TYR A 25 -27.68 -25.48 -10.20
CA TYR A 25 -28.29 -26.46 -9.31
C TYR A 25 -27.49 -27.76 -9.34
N SER A 26 -26.83 -28.06 -8.23
CA SER A 26 -25.86 -29.14 -8.09
C SER A 26 -26.19 -30.08 -6.93
N ALA A 27 -27.48 -30.22 -6.59
CA ALA A 27 -27.91 -31.13 -5.53
C ALA A 27 -27.74 -32.60 -5.94
N VAL A 28 -27.29 -33.43 -5.00
CA VAL A 28 -27.41 -34.89 -5.13
C VAL A 28 -28.83 -35.31 -4.78
N HIS A 29 -29.38 -36.25 -5.54
CA HIS A 29 -30.73 -36.80 -5.33
C HIS A 29 -30.64 -38.25 -4.88
N ASP A 30 -30.55 -38.46 -3.57
CA ASP A 30 -30.45 -39.77 -2.92
C ASP A 30 -31.55 -40.03 -1.87
N ASP A 31 -32.59 -39.18 -1.85
CA ASP A 31 -33.74 -39.26 -0.95
C ASP A 31 -35.06 -39.65 -1.66
N ASP A 32 -36.11 -39.86 -0.87
CA ASP A 32 -37.44 -40.28 -1.34
C ASP A 32 -38.35 -39.10 -1.76
N ARG A 33 -37.79 -37.93 -2.15
CA ARG A 33 -38.59 -36.77 -2.57
C ARG A 33 -39.33 -37.01 -3.88
N THR A 34 -40.51 -36.42 -4.01
CA THR A 34 -41.33 -36.55 -5.21
C THR A 34 -40.72 -35.77 -6.38
N LEU A 35 -41.00 -36.21 -7.62
CA LEU A 35 -40.58 -35.50 -8.83
C LEU A 35 -41.04 -34.03 -8.82
N ARG A 36 -42.25 -33.77 -8.30
CA ARG A 36 -42.81 -32.41 -8.24
C ARG A 36 -42.00 -31.49 -7.34
N GLU A 37 -41.67 -31.95 -6.14
CA GLU A 37 -40.82 -31.20 -5.20
C GLU A 37 -39.43 -30.94 -5.81
N ARG A 38 -38.88 -31.92 -6.53
CA ARG A 38 -37.58 -31.76 -7.22
C ARG A 38 -37.61 -30.72 -8.33
N LEU A 39 -38.66 -30.72 -9.15
CA LEU A 39 -38.84 -29.69 -10.17
C LEU A 39 -39.04 -28.30 -9.55
N ASP A 40 -39.67 -28.20 -8.38
CA ASP A 40 -39.82 -26.94 -7.65
C ASP A 40 -38.51 -26.46 -7.00
N ASP A 41 -37.67 -27.36 -6.48
CA ASP A 41 -36.32 -27.06 -6.01
C ASP A 41 -35.43 -26.54 -7.15
N ILE A 42 -35.40 -27.26 -8.28
CA ILE A 42 -34.59 -26.93 -9.46
C ILE A 42 -35.06 -25.58 -10.05
N ALA A 43 -36.37 -25.41 -10.24
CA ALA A 43 -36.93 -24.14 -10.71
C ALA A 43 -36.59 -23.01 -9.74
N GLY A 44 -36.74 -23.23 -8.44
CA GLY A 44 -36.44 -22.25 -7.40
C GLY A 44 -34.99 -21.76 -7.42
N ALA A 45 -34.03 -22.65 -7.68
CA ALA A 45 -32.62 -22.28 -7.81
C ALA A 45 -32.35 -21.38 -9.02
N GLY A 46 -33.11 -21.53 -10.10
CA GLY A 46 -33.05 -20.65 -11.28
C GLY A 46 -34.02 -19.47 -11.24
N ARG A 47 -34.43 -18.99 -10.04
CA ARG A 47 -35.41 -17.90 -9.84
C ARG A 47 -36.75 -18.12 -10.55
N ALA A 48 -37.16 -19.37 -10.69
CA ALA A 48 -38.38 -19.75 -11.39
C ALA A 48 -39.32 -20.58 -10.51
N ARG A 49 -40.55 -20.73 -10.98
CA ARG A 49 -41.54 -21.69 -10.47
C ARG A 49 -42.07 -22.49 -11.64
N SER A 50 -42.19 -23.80 -11.49
CA SER A 50 -42.75 -24.60 -12.57
C SER A 50 -44.27 -24.43 -12.65
N ARG A 51 -44.76 -24.37 -13.89
CA ARG A 51 -46.14 -24.05 -14.27
C ARG A 51 -46.68 -25.19 -15.12
N TYR A 52 -47.96 -25.51 -14.92
CA TYR A 52 -48.75 -26.30 -15.85
C TYR A 52 -49.89 -25.43 -16.35
N ASP A 53 -49.99 -25.25 -17.67
CA ASP A 53 -51.04 -24.42 -18.29
C ASP A 53 -52.32 -25.21 -18.63
N GLY A 54 -52.36 -26.51 -18.29
CA GLY A 54 -53.44 -27.42 -18.65
C GLY A 54 -53.09 -28.38 -19.81
N VAL A 55 -52.06 -28.05 -20.60
CA VAL A 55 -51.63 -28.80 -21.80
C VAL A 55 -50.13 -29.10 -21.77
N ARG A 56 -49.30 -28.12 -21.36
CA ARG A 56 -47.84 -28.19 -21.32
C ARG A 56 -47.30 -27.80 -19.94
N TRP A 57 -46.17 -28.41 -19.62
CA TRP A 57 -45.32 -27.97 -18.52
C TRP A 57 -44.31 -26.93 -18.99
N SER A 58 -44.20 -25.85 -18.23
CA SER A 58 -43.30 -24.73 -18.49
C SER A 58 -42.78 -24.15 -17.17
N VAL A 59 -42.07 -23.03 -17.23
CA VAL A 59 -41.54 -22.30 -16.07
C VAL A 59 -41.96 -20.83 -16.11
N ILE A 60 -42.22 -20.26 -14.94
CA ILE A 60 -42.43 -18.83 -14.73
C ILE A 60 -41.16 -18.30 -14.08
N VAL A 61 -40.43 -17.45 -14.79
CA VAL A 61 -39.17 -16.85 -14.31
C VAL A 61 -39.47 -15.48 -13.70
N ASP A 62 -38.97 -15.25 -12.49
CA ASP A 62 -39.01 -13.92 -11.86
C ASP A 62 -37.87 -13.06 -12.40
N GLN A 63 -38.15 -12.33 -13.48
CA GLN A 63 -37.23 -11.42 -14.13
C GLN A 63 -37.96 -10.11 -14.51
N PRO A 64 -37.23 -9.00 -14.70
CA PRO A 64 -37.81 -7.78 -15.25
C PRO A 64 -38.44 -8.05 -16.63
N GLN A 65 -39.70 -7.62 -16.80
CA GLN A 65 -40.45 -7.75 -18.04
C GLN A 65 -40.72 -6.36 -18.63
N GLU A 66 -40.67 -6.23 -19.95
CA GLU A 66 -41.03 -4.98 -20.64
C GLU A 66 -42.49 -4.97 -21.10
N LEU A 67 -43.06 -6.15 -21.36
CA LEU A 67 -44.42 -6.30 -21.86
C LEU A 67 -45.43 -6.26 -20.72
N VAL A 68 -46.25 -5.21 -20.68
CA VAL A 68 -47.43 -5.13 -19.82
C VAL A 68 -48.58 -5.91 -20.45
N ILE A 69 -49.03 -6.98 -19.79
CA ILE A 69 -50.06 -7.91 -20.28
C ILE A 69 -51.47 -7.38 -20.07
N ASP A 70 -51.74 -6.70 -18.95
CA ASP A 70 -53.06 -6.16 -18.62
C ASP A 70 -52.99 -4.86 -17.81
N HIS A 71 -54.07 -4.09 -17.82
CA HIS A 71 -54.24 -2.86 -17.04
C HIS A 71 -55.39 -3.03 -16.05
N ILE A 72 -55.08 -2.97 -14.76
CA ILE A 72 -56.06 -3.06 -13.67
C ILE A 72 -56.30 -1.66 -13.13
N ASN A 73 -57.55 -1.21 -13.10
CA ASN A 73 -57.90 0.14 -12.68
C ASN A 73 -59.27 0.16 -11.97
N PRO A 74 -59.64 1.27 -11.32
CA PRO A 74 -60.92 1.35 -10.59
C PRO A 74 -62.17 1.20 -11.48
N ARG A 75 -62.03 1.16 -12.81
CA ARG A 75 -63.14 0.96 -13.75
C ARG A 75 -63.40 -0.51 -14.07
N ASN A 76 -62.37 -1.37 -14.01
CA ASN A 76 -62.48 -2.81 -14.30
C ASN A 76 -62.19 -3.69 -13.08
N SER A 77 -62.04 -3.09 -11.92
CA SER A 77 -61.74 -3.79 -10.69
C SER A 77 -62.31 -3.10 -9.46
N SER A 78 -62.55 -3.88 -8.42
CA SER A 78 -63.11 -3.45 -7.14
C SER A 78 -62.34 -4.09 -5.98
N ASN A 79 -62.65 -3.65 -4.75
CA ASN A 79 -62.09 -4.22 -3.51
C ASN A 79 -60.55 -4.22 -3.45
N PHE A 80 -59.91 -3.17 -3.97
CA PHE A 80 -58.46 -3.02 -3.86
C PHE A 80 -58.03 -2.93 -2.38
N LYS A 81 -57.16 -3.84 -1.98
CA LYS A 81 -56.55 -3.90 -0.65
C LYS A 81 -55.05 -3.87 -0.80
N ALA A 82 -54.38 -2.97 -0.08
CA ALA A 82 -52.94 -2.97 0.08
C ALA A 82 -52.60 -3.37 1.52
N SER A 83 -51.80 -4.42 1.67
CA SER A 83 -51.30 -4.88 2.96
C SER A 83 -49.78 -4.75 2.99
N ARG A 84 -49.27 -4.11 4.04
CA ARG A 84 -47.82 -3.95 4.27
C ARG A 84 -47.41 -4.81 5.45
N THR A 85 -46.46 -5.70 5.24
CA THR A 85 -45.88 -6.50 6.32
C THR A 85 -44.68 -5.76 6.90
N TYR A 86 -44.80 -5.32 8.16
CA TYR A 86 -43.64 -4.80 8.90
C TYR A 86 -42.93 -5.97 9.58
N PHE A 87 -41.62 -6.04 9.40
CA PHE A 87 -40.76 -6.99 10.09
C PHE A 87 -39.54 -6.27 10.63
N ASP A 88 -38.94 -6.83 11.67
CA ASP A 88 -37.64 -6.38 12.16
C ASP A 88 -36.56 -7.22 11.46
N PRO A 89 -35.75 -6.65 10.56
CA PRO A 89 -34.77 -7.42 9.81
C PRO A 89 -33.71 -8.01 10.74
N PRO A 90 -33.35 -9.30 10.59
CA PRO A 90 -32.19 -9.84 11.29
C PRO A 90 -30.91 -9.11 10.85
N HIS A 91 -29.84 -9.20 11.66
CA HIS A 91 -28.55 -8.64 11.26
C HIS A 91 -27.97 -9.35 10.02
N GLY A 92 -28.35 -10.61 9.80
CA GLY A 92 -28.00 -11.36 8.60
C GLY A 92 -28.65 -12.74 8.53
N PHE A 93 -28.51 -13.37 7.36
CA PHE A 93 -28.87 -14.77 7.15
C PHE A 93 -27.67 -15.69 7.37
N ARG A 94 -27.91 -16.81 8.06
CA ARG A 94 -26.99 -17.94 8.15
C ARG A 94 -27.45 -19.02 7.18
N ILE A 95 -26.64 -19.30 6.16
CA ILE A 95 -26.94 -20.28 5.12
C ILE A 95 -26.01 -21.48 5.26
N LYS A 96 -26.59 -22.67 5.44
CA LYS A 96 -25.84 -23.93 5.42
C LYS A 96 -25.88 -24.52 4.01
N PHE A 97 -24.72 -24.90 3.48
CA PHE A 97 -24.59 -25.42 2.13
C PHE A 97 -23.40 -26.37 1.99
N PHE A 98 -23.34 -27.08 0.86
CA PHE A 98 -22.17 -27.89 0.49
C PHE A 98 -21.22 -27.05 -0.36
N ASP A 99 -20.04 -26.76 0.15
CA ASP A 99 -19.12 -25.82 -0.47
C ASP A 99 -18.27 -26.48 -1.57
N GLN A 100 -18.56 -26.16 -2.84
CA GLN A 100 -17.81 -26.71 -3.97
C GLN A 100 -16.33 -26.29 -3.99
N THR A 101 -15.98 -25.16 -3.37
CA THR A 101 -14.59 -24.71 -3.25
C THR A 101 -13.82 -25.47 -2.17
N TYR A 102 -14.54 -26.23 -1.34
CA TYR A 102 -14.00 -27.00 -0.24
C TYR A 102 -14.49 -28.46 -0.28
N ASP A 103 -14.35 -29.10 -1.45
CA ASP A 103 -14.60 -30.54 -1.66
C ASP A 103 -16.02 -30.96 -1.27
N TYR A 104 -17.01 -30.09 -1.52
CA TYR A 104 -18.43 -30.27 -1.21
C TYR A 104 -18.70 -30.61 0.26
N LYS A 105 -17.84 -30.18 1.18
CA LYS A 105 -18.09 -30.34 2.63
C LYS A 105 -19.15 -29.36 3.09
N GLN A 106 -19.93 -29.77 4.10
CA GLN A 106 -20.93 -28.90 4.70
C GLN A 106 -20.24 -27.71 5.38
N ASN A 107 -20.65 -26.50 4.99
CA ASN A 107 -20.14 -25.25 5.53
C ASN A 107 -21.30 -24.27 5.77
N GLU A 108 -21.01 -23.16 6.45
CA GLU A 108 -22.00 -22.11 6.70
C GLU A 108 -21.48 -20.75 6.26
N ARG A 109 -22.26 -20.03 5.46
CA ARG A 109 -21.97 -18.65 5.05
C ARG A 109 -22.93 -17.70 5.75
N LEU A 110 -22.36 -16.70 6.42
CA LEU A 110 -23.11 -15.63 7.05
C LEU A 110 -23.19 -14.43 6.10
N VAL A 111 -24.40 -13.96 5.82
CA VAL A 111 -24.66 -12.86 4.89
C VAL A 111 -25.36 -11.74 5.64
N PRO A 112 -24.74 -10.55 5.82
CA PRO A 112 -25.36 -9.43 6.52
C PRO A 112 -26.51 -8.83 5.73
N TRP A 113 -27.49 -8.27 6.44
CA TRP A 113 -28.59 -7.52 5.84
C TRP A 113 -28.07 -6.29 5.05
N PRO A 114 -28.70 -5.87 3.94
CA PRO A 114 -28.27 -4.67 3.22
C PRO A 114 -28.23 -3.45 4.13
N GLY A 115 -27.09 -2.74 4.16
CA GLY A 115 -26.87 -1.58 5.02
C GLY A 115 -26.53 -1.89 6.49
N HIS A 116 -26.48 -3.16 6.90
CA HIS A 116 -26.01 -3.53 8.24
C HIS A 116 -24.50 -3.39 8.35
N SER A 117 -24.03 -2.70 9.38
CA SER A 117 -22.62 -2.53 9.73
C SER A 117 -22.41 -2.88 11.20
N GLY A 118 -21.44 -3.73 11.51
CA GLY A 118 -21.13 -4.16 12.88
C GLY A 118 -21.20 -5.67 13.05
N GLU A 119 -21.19 -6.12 14.31
CA GLU A 119 -21.22 -7.54 14.65
C GLU A 119 -22.62 -8.15 14.45
N ILE A 120 -22.67 -9.30 13.78
CA ILE A 120 -23.92 -10.02 13.47
C ILE A 120 -24.30 -10.90 14.66
N THR A 121 -25.15 -10.37 15.55
CA THR A 121 -25.63 -11.08 16.75
C THR A 121 -26.98 -11.77 16.55
N LEU A 122 -27.87 -11.19 15.74
CA LEU A 122 -29.19 -11.76 15.40
C LEU A 122 -29.16 -12.36 14.00
N THR A 123 -29.30 -13.68 13.91
CA THR A 123 -29.27 -14.41 12.63
C THR A 123 -30.51 -15.26 12.42
N GLU A 124 -31.02 -15.28 11.20
CA GLU A 124 -32.04 -16.25 10.77
C GLU A 124 -31.46 -17.26 9.78
N ALA A 125 -32.00 -18.48 9.79
CA ALA A 125 -31.57 -19.50 8.85
C ALA A 125 -32.29 -19.33 7.51
N LEU A 126 -31.53 -19.25 6.42
CA LEU A 126 -32.07 -19.28 5.06
C LEU A 126 -31.60 -20.55 4.36
N GLU A 127 -32.54 -21.30 3.80
CA GLU A 127 -32.26 -22.53 3.04
C GLU A 127 -32.26 -22.24 1.54
N LEU A 128 -31.16 -22.61 0.87
CA LEU A 128 -30.99 -22.48 -0.58
C LEU A 128 -30.63 -23.86 -1.16
N PRO A 129 -31.62 -24.73 -1.41
CA PRO A 129 -31.37 -26.11 -1.81
C PRO A 129 -30.63 -26.18 -3.15
N GLY A 130 -29.61 -27.04 -3.22
CA GLY A 130 -28.86 -27.35 -4.44
C GLY A 130 -27.85 -26.31 -4.89
N LYS A 131 -27.72 -25.18 -4.20
CA LYS A 131 -26.65 -24.20 -4.47
C LYS A 131 -25.39 -24.59 -3.71
N THR A 132 -24.29 -24.72 -4.43
CA THR A 132 -22.98 -25.14 -3.89
C THR A 132 -21.90 -24.07 -4.04
N ASN A 133 -22.15 -23.07 -4.90
CA ASN A 133 -21.24 -21.96 -5.11
C ASN A 133 -21.41 -20.91 -4.00
N PRO A 134 -20.35 -20.63 -3.20
CA PRO A 134 -20.45 -19.66 -2.12
C PRO A 134 -20.78 -18.25 -2.63
N ALA A 135 -20.28 -17.83 -3.79
CA ALA A 135 -20.54 -16.50 -4.36
C ALA A 135 -22.00 -16.36 -4.79
N GLU A 136 -22.57 -17.40 -5.41
CA GLU A 136 -23.98 -17.46 -5.79
C GLU A 136 -24.89 -17.39 -4.55
N ILE A 137 -24.54 -18.09 -3.47
CA ILE A 137 -25.28 -18.06 -2.20
C ILE A 137 -25.34 -16.66 -1.61
N TRP A 138 -24.25 -15.90 -1.70
CA TRP A 138 -24.23 -14.51 -1.25
C TRP A 138 -25.26 -13.65 -2.02
N ILE A 139 -25.22 -13.72 -3.35
CA ILE A 139 -26.09 -12.96 -4.25
C ILE A 139 -27.56 -13.34 -4.02
N GLU A 140 -27.86 -14.63 -3.92
CA GLU A 140 -29.22 -15.11 -3.73
C GLU A 140 -29.77 -14.78 -2.33
N ALA A 141 -28.94 -14.83 -1.29
CA ALA A 141 -29.33 -14.36 0.04
C ALA A 141 -29.63 -12.86 0.03
N LYS A 142 -28.81 -12.04 -0.64
CA LYS A 142 -29.05 -10.61 -0.82
C LYS A 142 -30.33 -10.33 -1.60
N ARG A 143 -30.60 -11.08 -2.67
CA ARG A 143 -31.85 -11.00 -3.42
C ARG A 143 -33.06 -11.23 -2.52
N ARG A 144 -33.04 -12.25 -1.65
CA ARG A 144 -34.14 -12.51 -0.68
C ARG A 144 -34.36 -11.33 0.27
N MET A 145 -33.29 -10.67 0.69
CA MET A 145 -33.38 -9.46 1.53
C MET A 145 -33.99 -8.29 0.75
N TYR A 146 -33.60 -8.10 -0.51
CA TYR A 146 -34.18 -7.07 -1.38
C TYR A 146 -35.65 -7.34 -1.73
N GLU A 147 -36.04 -8.60 -1.94
CA GLU A 147 -37.45 -8.98 -2.08
C GLU A 147 -38.26 -8.55 -0.85
N ALA A 148 -37.75 -8.81 0.37
CA ALA A 148 -38.42 -8.38 1.60
C ALA A 148 -38.52 -6.84 1.75
N LEU A 149 -37.55 -6.08 1.23
CA LEU A 149 -37.53 -4.61 1.31
C LEU A 149 -38.39 -3.94 0.25
N TYR A 150 -38.28 -4.36 -1.02
CA TYR A 150 -38.91 -3.69 -2.17
C TYR A 150 -40.26 -4.30 -2.57
N ARG A 151 -40.54 -5.54 -2.14
CA ARG A 151 -41.85 -6.21 -2.29
C ARG A 151 -42.55 -6.39 -0.93
N ILE A 152 -42.44 -5.38 -0.07
CA ILE A 152 -43.06 -5.35 1.28
C ILE A 152 -44.60 -5.30 1.22
N ASP A 153 -45.14 -4.74 0.13
CA ASP A 153 -46.56 -4.57 -0.07
C ASP A 153 -47.12 -5.72 -0.90
N THR A 154 -48.17 -6.36 -0.39
CA THR A 154 -49.03 -7.27 -1.13
C THR A 154 -50.35 -6.58 -1.43
N TYR A 155 -50.77 -6.62 -2.69
CA TYR A 155 -52.03 -6.07 -3.15
C TYR A 155 -53.01 -7.18 -3.50
N GLU A 156 -54.28 -6.99 -3.17
CA GLU A 156 -55.37 -7.87 -3.55
C GLU A 156 -56.44 -7.05 -4.27
N VAL A 157 -56.97 -7.56 -5.37
CA VAL A 157 -57.97 -6.87 -6.18
C VAL A 157 -58.92 -7.87 -6.83
N VAL A 158 -60.19 -7.49 -6.95
CA VAL A 158 -61.19 -8.27 -7.67
C VAL A 158 -61.38 -7.66 -9.04
N GLN A 159 -60.96 -8.36 -10.10
CA GLN A 159 -61.15 -7.93 -11.47
C GLN A 159 -62.48 -8.47 -12.01
N ASP A 160 -63.29 -7.61 -12.59
CA ASP A 160 -64.58 -7.99 -13.17
C ASP A 160 -64.40 -8.39 -14.63
N GLY A 161 -64.86 -9.58 -15.02
CA GLY A 161 -64.90 -9.99 -16.42
C GLY A 161 -64.71 -11.50 -16.63
N PRO A 162 -65.39 -12.08 -17.64
CA PRO A 162 -65.39 -13.52 -17.87
C PRO A 162 -64.08 -14.10 -18.40
N ILE A 163 -63.14 -13.24 -18.84
CA ILE A 163 -61.84 -13.63 -19.39
C ILE A 163 -60.80 -12.66 -18.83
N SER A 164 -59.95 -13.15 -17.93
CA SER A 164 -58.72 -12.45 -17.54
C SER A 164 -57.58 -12.90 -18.46
N VAL A 165 -56.86 -11.94 -19.05
CA VAL A 165 -55.70 -12.21 -19.91
C VAL A 165 -54.44 -12.42 -19.06
N ALA A 166 -54.37 -11.76 -17.90
CA ALA A 166 -53.23 -11.87 -17.00
C ALA A 166 -53.23 -13.19 -16.24
N THR A 167 -52.12 -13.90 -16.31
CA THR A 167 -51.86 -15.14 -15.60
C THR A 167 -50.75 -14.97 -14.57
N ARG A 168 -50.55 -15.97 -13.71
CA ARG A 168 -49.48 -15.95 -12.72
C ARG A 168 -48.12 -15.74 -13.39
N GLY A 169 -47.38 -14.75 -12.93
CA GLY A 169 -46.06 -14.36 -13.44
C GLY A 169 -46.08 -13.15 -14.38
N ASP A 170 -47.25 -12.72 -14.83
CA ASP A 170 -47.37 -11.65 -15.81
C ASP A 170 -47.25 -10.27 -15.16
N LEU A 171 -46.61 -9.34 -15.89
CA LEU A 171 -46.57 -7.92 -15.56
C LEU A 171 -47.89 -7.24 -15.93
N VAL A 172 -48.47 -6.54 -14.96
CA VAL A 172 -49.69 -5.75 -15.12
C VAL A 172 -49.45 -4.31 -14.65
N MET A 173 -50.16 -3.36 -15.24
CA MET A 173 -50.17 -1.98 -14.79
C MET A 173 -51.39 -1.76 -13.91
N THR A 174 -51.18 -1.54 -12.61
CA THR A 174 -52.28 -1.35 -11.66
C THR A 174 -52.37 0.10 -11.27
N SER A 175 -53.50 0.74 -11.57
CA SER A 175 -53.83 2.06 -11.05
C SER A 175 -54.79 1.97 -9.88
N TYR A 176 -54.52 2.69 -8.80
CA TYR A 176 -55.41 2.83 -7.65
C TYR A 176 -55.48 4.30 -7.23
N ASP A 177 -56.58 4.66 -6.58
CA ASP A 177 -56.79 6.04 -6.14
C ASP A 177 -56.05 6.30 -4.82
N VAL A 178 -55.41 7.47 -4.74
CA VAL A 178 -54.64 7.97 -3.59
C VAL A 178 -54.98 9.43 -3.34
N LEU A 179 -54.88 9.86 -2.08
CA LEU A 179 -54.94 11.28 -1.76
C LEU A 179 -53.63 11.96 -2.11
N GLU A 180 -53.74 13.11 -2.78
CA GLU A 180 -52.61 13.99 -3.06
C GLU A 180 -51.99 14.50 -1.75
N ARG A 181 -50.69 14.80 -1.78
CA ARG A 181 -49.94 15.33 -0.63
C ARG A 181 -50.57 16.58 -0.02
N THR A 182 -51.28 17.37 -0.83
CA THR A 182 -52.04 18.56 -0.43
C THR A 182 -53.38 18.14 0.21
N GLN A 183 -53.30 17.58 1.42
CA GLN A 183 -54.45 17.13 2.20
C GLN A 183 -54.57 17.88 3.53
N VAL A 184 -55.81 18.08 3.97
CA VAL A 184 -56.16 18.61 5.29
C VAL A 184 -56.35 17.43 6.23
N ALA A 185 -55.55 17.39 7.30
CA ALA A 185 -55.80 16.50 8.43
C ALA A 185 -56.84 17.15 9.35
N ALA A 186 -57.90 16.42 9.67
CA ALA A 186 -58.98 16.89 10.52
C ALA A 186 -59.44 15.79 11.48
N ARG A 187 -60.17 16.17 12.53
CA ARG A 187 -60.86 15.24 13.42
C ARG A 187 -62.36 15.27 13.14
N VAL A 188 -62.97 14.09 13.13
CA VAL A 188 -64.43 13.95 12.99
C VAL A 188 -65.11 14.44 14.26
N LEU A 189 -65.98 15.45 14.13
CA LEU A 189 -66.80 15.98 15.23
C LEU A 189 -68.15 15.28 15.31
N ASP A 190 -68.77 15.01 14.16
CA ASP A 190 -70.07 14.35 14.08
C ASP A 190 -70.24 13.66 12.71
N VAL A 191 -71.08 12.63 12.67
CA VAL A 191 -71.41 11.87 11.46
C VAL A 191 -72.92 11.69 11.35
N ILE A 192 -73.52 12.32 10.34
CA ILE A 192 -74.95 12.24 10.06
C ILE A 192 -75.13 11.59 8.69
N GLY A 193 -75.34 10.27 8.68
CA GLY A 193 -75.46 9.48 7.46
C GLY A 193 -74.19 9.54 6.62
N ARG A 194 -74.25 10.20 5.45
CA ARG A 194 -73.09 10.39 4.55
C ARG A 194 -72.35 11.72 4.76
N THR A 195 -72.82 12.54 5.67
CA THR A 195 -72.30 13.88 5.94
C THR A 195 -71.43 13.84 7.18
N ILE A 196 -70.20 14.32 7.07
CA ILE A 196 -69.19 14.29 8.13
C ILE A 196 -68.81 15.73 8.48
N GLU A 197 -68.93 16.09 9.75
CA GLU A 197 -68.46 17.37 10.28
C GLU A 197 -67.03 17.23 10.82
N LEU A 198 -66.17 18.16 10.45
CA LEU A 198 -64.75 18.20 10.73
C LEU A 198 -64.41 19.38 11.63
N ASP A 199 -63.38 19.24 12.46
CA ASP A 199 -62.88 20.35 13.28
C ASP A 199 -62.22 21.47 12.46
N SER A 200 -61.69 21.11 11.29
CA SER A 200 -60.89 21.93 10.39
C SER A 200 -61.60 22.19 9.08
N GLU A 201 -61.34 23.36 8.48
CA GLU A 201 -61.92 23.75 7.20
C GLU A 201 -61.19 23.06 6.04
N VAL A 202 -61.96 22.56 5.08
CA VAL A 202 -61.50 21.98 3.82
C VAL A 202 -61.96 22.88 2.68
N GLU A 203 -61.04 23.26 1.80
CA GLU A 203 -61.35 24.00 0.58
C GLU A 203 -61.51 23.02 -0.60
N MET A 204 -62.66 23.06 -1.26
CA MET A 204 -62.94 22.26 -2.45
C MET A 204 -63.16 23.16 -3.67
N THR A 205 -62.45 22.87 -4.76
CA THR A 205 -62.56 23.59 -6.03
C THR A 205 -63.43 22.80 -7.02
N SER A 206 -64.12 23.50 -7.91
CA SER A 206 -64.93 22.86 -8.96
C SER A 206 -64.05 22.04 -9.92
N ALA A 207 -64.65 20.98 -10.48
CA ALA A 207 -64.02 20.06 -11.45
C ALA A 207 -62.82 19.25 -10.94
N LEU A 208 -62.57 19.25 -9.62
CA LEU A 208 -61.62 18.35 -8.96
C LEU A 208 -62.36 17.30 -8.12
N THR A 209 -61.82 16.09 -8.08
CA THR A 209 -62.33 15.00 -7.26
C THR A 209 -61.58 15.00 -5.93
N TYR A 210 -62.31 14.79 -4.84
CA TYR A 210 -61.76 14.76 -3.50
C TYR A 210 -62.02 13.39 -2.87
N GLY A 211 -61.14 12.99 -1.96
CA GLY A 211 -61.31 11.79 -1.15
C GLY A 211 -61.22 12.08 0.34
N LEU A 212 -61.74 11.16 1.12
CA LEU A 212 -61.60 11.09 2.57
C LEU A 212 -60.94 9.77 2.91
N ARG A 213 -59.80 9.83 3.59
CA ARG A 213 -59.09 8.66 4.11
C ARG A 213 -59.23 8.58 5.62
N PHE A 214 -59.68 7.45 6.11
CA PHE A 214 -59.87 7.18 7.53
C PHE A 214 -59.54 5.73 7.86
N ARG A 215 -59.46 5.42 9.15
CA ARG A 215 -59.29 4.05 9.64
C ARG A 215 -60.66 3.52 10.02
N HIS A 216 -61.02 2.36 9.47
CA HIS A 216 -62.26 1.66 9.74
C HIS A 216 -61.93 0.38 10.50
N PHE A 217 -62.69 0.09 11.55
CA PHE A 217 -62.54 -1.09 12.39
C PHE A 217 -63.74 -2.00 12.12
N GLY A 218 -63.48 -3.25 11.76
CA GLY A 218 -64.55 -4.19 11.37
C GLY A 218 -65.43 -4.64 12.54
N ASP A 219 -64.84 -4.71 13.74
CA ASP A 219 -65.51 -5.04 15.01
C ASP A 219 -64.73 -4.44 16.20
N GLU A 220 -65.27 -4.58 17.42
CA GLU A 220 -64.67 -4.03 18.65
C GLU A 220 -63.34 -4.71 19.05
N ASP A 221 -63.03 -5.89 18.51
CA ASP A 221 -61.81 -6.64 18.81
C ASP A 221 -60.67 -6.32 17.81
N ASP A 222 -61.00 -5.68 16.67
CA ASP A 222 -60.04 -5.22 15.67
C ASP A 222 -59.27 -3.99 16.17
N THR A 223 -58.18 -4.24 16.90
CA THR A 223 -57.28 -3.17 17.37
C THR A 223 -56.39 -2.59 16.26
N ILE A 224 -56.33 -3.25 15.10
CA ILE A 224 -55.51 -2.80 13.98
C ILE A 224 -56.36 -1.96 13.04
N GLY A 225 -57.51 -2.38 12.54
CA GLY A 225 -58.31 -1.59 11.61
C GLY A 225 -57.67 -1.42 10.22
N VAL A 226 -58.51 -1.21 9.22
CA VAL A 226 -58.11 -1.06 7.81
C VAL A 226 -58.16 0.41 7.42
N SER A 227 -57.16 0.88 6.68
CA SER A 227 -57.20 2.23 6.10
C SER A 227 -58.07 2.21 4.85
N VAL A 228 -59.15 3.00 4.85
CA VAL A 228 -60.11 3.10 3.76
C VAL A 228 -60.01 4.49 3.13
N LEU A 229 -60.11 4.56 1.81
CA LEU A 229 -60.25 5.78 1.03
C LEU A 229 -61.61 5.79 0.33
N VAL A 230 -62.42 6.81 0.60
CA VAL A 230 -63.73 7.00 -0.04
C VAL A 230 -63.73 8.28 -0.86
N THR A 231 -64.49 8.29 -1.94
CA THR A 231 -64.67 9.49 -2.76
C THR A 231 -65.70 10.43 -2.12
N LEU A 232 -65.44 11.74 -2.16
CA LEU A 232 -66.35 12.79 -1.68
C LEU A 232 -67.13 13.43 -2.84
N LEU A 233 -68.33 13.89 -2.54
CA LEU A 233 -69.07 14.79 -3.41
C LEU A 233 -68.46 16.19 -3.30
N THR A 234 -67.97 16.74 -4.41
CA THR A 234 -67.34 18.05 -4.45
C THR A 234 -68.36 19.16 -4.17
N VAL A 235 -68.23 19.83 -3.01
CA VAL A 235 -69.03 21.01 -2.64
C VAL A 235 -68.12 22.24 -2.72
N VAL A 236 -68.28 23.04 -3.78
CA VAL A 236 -67.35 24.15 -4.06
C VAL A 236 -67.36 25.19 -2.93
N GLY A 237 -66.18 25.53 -2.42
CA GLY A 237 -65.96 26.51 -1.36
C GLY A 237 -65.18 25.94 -0.17
N THR A 238 -65.02 26.77 0.86
CA THR A 238 -64.39 26.41 2.13
C THR A 238 -65.46 26.06 3.15
N GLY A 239 -65.36 24.87 3.75
CA GLY A 239 -66.32 24.42 4.76
C GLY A 239 -65.79 23.34 5.67
N LYS A 240 -66.47 23.13 6.80
CA LYS A 240 -66.14 22.08 7.78
C LYS A 240 -66.91 20.78 7.56
N THR A 241 -67.72 20.72 6.51
CA THR A 241 -68.61 19.59 6.26
C THR A 241 -68.28 18.97 4.92
N VAL A 242 -68.06 17.66 4.91
CA VAL A 242 -67.82 16.88 3.69
C VAL A 242 -68.90 15.81 3.53
N VAL A 243 -69.22 15.47 2.29
CA VAL A 243 -70.26 14.48 1.97
C VAL A 243 -69.65 13.35 1.17
N MET A 244 -69.80 12.11 1.61
CA MET A 244 -69.32 10.94 0.87
C MET A 244 -70.16 10.71 -0.38
N ALA A 245 -69.49 10.43 -1.51
CA ALA A 245 -70.11 10.10 -2.78
C ALA A 245 -70.55 8.62 -2.86
N ASP A 246 -69.80 7.72 -2.21
CA ASP A 246 -70.14 6.31 -2.10
C ASP A 246 -71.28 6.10 -1.07
N GLN A 247 -72.14 5.12 -1.33
CA GLN A 247 -73.34 4.84 -0.54
C GLN A 247 -73.17 3.73 0.50
N ASN A 248 -72.00 3.07 0.60
CA ASN A 248 -71.84 1.99 1.57
C ASN A 248 -71.99 2.51 3.02
N PRO A 249 -73.13 2.26 3.70
CA PRO A 249 -73.44 2.89 4.99
C PRO A 249 -72.71 2.22 6.15
N GLU A 250 -72.05 1.09 5.92
CA GLU A 250 -71.30 0.33 6.92
C GLU A 250 -69.87 0.84 7.09
N ILE A 251 -69.34 1.58 6.12
CA ILE A 251 -67.96 2.07 6.12
C ILE A 251 -67.96 3.60 6.29
N VAL A 252 -68.16 4.05 7.54
CA VAL A 252 -68.11 5.46 7.94
C VAL A 252 -67.07 5.65 9.06
N PRO A 253 -66.42 6.82 9.17
CA PRO A 253 -65.48 7.07 10.27
C PRO A 253 -66.24 7.24 11.59
N GLU A 254 -65.65 6.80 12.70
CA GLU A 254 -66.20 7.05 14.03
C GLU A 254 -65.92 8.48 14.51
N ILE A 255 -66.79 8.99 15.39
CA ILE A 255 -66.60 10.30 16.03
C ILE A 255 -65.29 10.33 16.80
N GLY A 256 -64.50 11.39 16.62
CA GLY A 256 -63.20 11.58 17.24
C GLY A 256 -62.02 10.99 16.46
N THR A 257 -62.27 10.26 15.36
CA THR A 257 -61.23 9.68 14.50
C THR A 257 -60.49 10.76 13.71
N LEU A 258 -59.19 10.56 13.51
CA LEU A 258 -58.37 11.39 12.63
C LEU A 258 -58.57 10.97 11.18
N VAL A 259 -58.84 11.95 10.32
CA VAL A 259 -59.11 11.75 8.90
C VAL A 259 -58.26 12.67 8.05
N HIS A 260 -57.99 12.25 6.82
CA HIS A 260 -57.34 13.08 5.82
C HIS A 260 -58.32 13.37 4.69
N VAL A 261 -58.48 14.64 4.33
CA VAL A 261 -59.31 15.06 3.20
C VAL A 261 -58.43 15.78 2.20
N GLY A 262 -58.45 15.36 0.94
CA GLY A 262 -57.61 15.97 -0.08
C GLY A 262 -58.08 15.65 -1.49
N LEU A 263 -57.31 16.12 -2.47
CA LEU A 263 -57.54 15.79 -3.87
C LEU A 263 -57.34 14.28 -4.09
N LEU A 264 -58.27 13.66 -4.81
CA LEU A 264 -58.17 12.27 -5.22
C LEU A 264 -57.41 12.22 -6.54
N THR A 265 -56.29 11.52 -6.54
CA THR A 265 -55.42 11.30 -7.70
C THR A 265 -55.27 9.80 -7.91
N SER A 266 -55.03 9.34 -9.14
CA SER A 266 -54.76 7.92 -9.39
C SER A 266 -53.26 7.71 -9.56
N GLU A 267 -52.68 6.81 -8.77
CA GLU A 267 -51.30 6.37 -8.91
C GLU A 267 -51.27 5.06 -9.69
N SER A 268 -50.37 4.94 -10.66
CA SER A 268 -50.20 3.72 -11.44
C SER A 268 -48.86 3.08 -11.14
N LEU A 269 -48.86 1.82 -10.71
CA LEU A 269 -47.66 1.05 -10.41
C LEU A 269 -47.56 -0.23 -11.25
N PRO A 270 -46.36 -0.60 -11.72
CA PRO A 270 -46.11 -1.89 -12.34
C PRO A 270 -46.08 -3.01 -11.27
N MET A 271 -46.91 -4.04 -11.45
CA MET A 271 -47.07 -5.14 -10.50
C MET A 271 -47.01 -6.51 -11.19
N ILE A 272 -46.57 -7.54 -10.47
CA ILE A 272 -46.54 -8.93 -10.95
C ILE A 272 -47.67 -9.72 -10.30
N VAL A 273 -48.39 -10.49 -11.11
CA VAL A 273 -49.46 -11.38 -10.63
C VAL A 273 -48.85 -12.61 -9.96
N THR A 274 -49.03 -12.75 -8.66
CA THR A 274 -48.53 -13.91 -7.89
C THR A 274 -49.51 -15.07 -7.83
N ARG A 275 -50.81 -14.76 -7.83
CA ARG A 275 -51.89 -15.74 -7.74
C ARG A 275 -53.15 -15.20 -8.40
N VAL A 276 -53.89 -16.10 -9.03
CA VAL A 276 -55.21 -15.87 -9.64
C VAL A 276 -56.15 -16.92 -9.07
N GLU A 277 -57.27 -16.49 -8.50
CA GLU A 277 -58.34 -17.36 -8.04
C GLU A 277 -59.66 -16.97 -8.73
N ALA A 278 -60.46 -17.97 -9.10
CA ALA A 278 -61.78 -17.73 -9.64
C ALA A 278 -62.74 -17.29 -8.53
N GLY A 279 -63.41 -16.17 -8.73
CA GLY A 279 -64.45 -15.66 -7.84
C GLY A 279 -65.87 -16.05 -8.30
N GLU A 280 -66.86 -15.53 -7.59
CA GLU A 280 -68.26 -15.58 -8.02
C GLU A 280 -68.54 -14.50 -9.09
N ASP A 281 -69.69 -14.59 -9.77
CA ASP A 281 -70.16 -13.58 -10.73
C ASP A 281 -69.18 -13.20 -11.86
N MET A 282 -68.41 -14.17 -12.36
CA MET A 282 -67.40 -13.94 -13.42
C MET A 282 -66.33 -12.91 -13.01
N SER A 283 -65.90 -12.96 -11.74
CA SER A 283 -64.78 -12.17 -11.23
C SER A 283 -63.54 -13.04 -11.02
N SER A 284 -62.37 -12.39 -11.01
CA SER A 284 -61.09 -13.02 -10.69
C SER A 284 -60.42 -12.28 -9.54
N HIS A 285 -60.07 -13.01 -8.48
CA HIS A 285 -59.29 -12.49 -7.36
C HIS A 285 -57.81 -12.56 -7.73
N LEU A 286 -57.17 -11.40 -7.85
CA LEU A 286 -55.77 -11.26 -8.18
C LEU A 286 -54.99 -10.85 -6.93
N ARG A 287 -53.88 -11.57 -6.68
CA ARG A 287 -52.88 -11.17 -5.68
C ARG A 287 -51.63 -10.70 -6.39
N LEU A 288 -51.23 -9.46 -6.13
CA LEU A 288 -50.16 -8.75 -6.82
C LEU A 288 -49.06 -8.35 -5.84
N VAL A 289 -47.85 -8.21 -6.37
CA VAL A 289 -46.70 -7.62 -5.67
C VAL A 289 -46.03 -6.61 -6.60
N ASN A 290 -45.27 -5.66 -6.06
CA ASN A 290 -44.51 -4.72 -6.89
C ASN A 290 -43.53 -5.47 -7.81
N ALA A 291 -43.45 -5.07 -9.07
CA ALA A 291 -42.51 -5.68 -10.01
C ALA A 291 -41.06 -5.47 -9.55
N ALA A 292 -40.76 -4.27 -9.06
CA ALA A 292 -39.50 -3.90 -8.41
C ALA A 292 -38.24 -4.32 -9.18
N PRO A 293 -38.01 -3.84 -10.43
CA PRO A 293 -36.83 -4.18 -11.22
C PRO A 293 -35.50 -3.80 -10.55
N ILE A 294 -35.54 -2.85 -9.61
CA ILE A 294 -34.41 -2.46 -8.76
C ILE A 294 -33.79 -3.64 -7.99
N ILE A 295 -34.57 -4.69 -7.70
CA ILE A 295 -34.03 -5.90 -7.04
C ILE A 295 -32.98 -6.55 -7.93
N ASP A 296 -33.26 -6.71 -9.22
CA ASP A 296 -32.34 -7.30 -10.18
C ASP A 296 -31.14 -6.39 -10.44
N GLU A 297 -31.36 -5.07 -10.54
CA GLU A 297 -30.27 -4.07 -10.67
C GLU A 297 -29.29 -4.16 -9.49
N LEU A 298 -29.78 -4.11 -8.24
CA LEU A 298 -28.94 -4.20 -7.04
C LEU A 298 -28.27 -5.57 -6.90
N THR A 299 -28.94 -6.63 -7.32
CA THR A 299 -28.38 -8.00 -7.27
C THR A 299 -27.27 -8.18 -8.31
N ASP A 300 -27.38 -7.54 -9.48
CA ASP A 300 -26.36 -7.57 -10.53
C ASP A 300 -25.14 -6.70 -10.18
N GLU A 301 -25.34 -5.61 -9.43
CA GLU A 301 -24.25 -4.77 -8.90
C GLU A 301 -23.56 -5.39 -7.68
N GLU A 302 -24.19 -6.37 -7.02
CA GLU A 302 -23.65 -7.00 -5.82
C GLU A 302 -22.37 -7.78 -6.14
N VAL A 303 -21.27 -7.39 -5.48
CA VAL A 303 -19.99 -8.10 -5.58
C VAL A 303 -19.80 -8.96 -4.32
N PRO A 304 -19.84 -10.30 -4.42
CA PRO A 304 -19.61 -11.16 -3.28
C PRO A 304 -18.21 -10.94 -2.70
N PRO A 305 -18.08 -10.79 -1.37
CA PRO A 305 -16.78 -10.72 -0.74
C PRO A 305 -16.04 -12.06 -0.88
N ALA A 306 -14.71 -11.98 -0.78
CA ALA A 306 -13.84 -13.15 -0.80
C ALA A 306 -14.32 -14.20 0.21
N TRP A 307 -14.30 -15.46 -0.22
CA TRP A 307 -14.78 -16.59 0.57
C TRP A 307 -13.64 -17.54 0.89
N SER A 308 -13.56 -17.97 2.16
CA SER A 308 -12.65 -18.99 2.67
C SER A 308 -13.48 -20.12 3.24
N GLY A 309 -13.37 -21.33 2.67
CA GLY A 309 -14.10 -22.51 3.14
C GLY A 309 -13.57 -23.08 4.48
N ARG A 310 -12.64 -22.40 5.16
CA ARG A 310 -12.04 -22.86 6.42
C ARG A 310 -12.93 -22.45 7.60
N ALA A 311 -13.32 -23.42 8.43
CA ALA A 311 -14.05 -23.17 9.67
C ALA A 311 -13.07 -22.85 10.81
N GLY A 312 -13.35 -21.75 11.52
CA GLY A 312 -12.44 -21.10 12.46
C GLY A 312 -12.11 -19.72 11.93
N ALA A 313 -12.22 -18.70 12.79
CA ALA A 313 -12.05 -17.31 12.38
C ALA A 313 -10.74 -17.13 11.60
N ASP A 314 -10.85 -16.80 10.32
CA ASP A 314 -9.87 -15.90 9.73
C ASP A 314 -9.96 -14.64 10.61
N VAL A 315 -8.87 -14.28 11.28
CA VAL A 315 -8.79 -13.02 12.01
C VAL A 315 -9.22 -11.95 11.01
N GLU A 316 -10.39 -11.35 11.20
CA GLU A 316 -10.88 -10.29 10.32
C GLU A 316 -9.86 -9.16 10.36
N THR A 317 -8.98 -9.15 9.38
CA THR A 317 -8.18 -8.01 9.00
C THR A 317 -9.18 -7.02 8.44
N SER A 318 -9.51 -6.01 9.23
CA SER A 318 -10.51 -4.98 8.91
C SER A 318 -10.32 -4.49 7.47
N SER A 319 -11.35 -4.63 6.64
CA SER A 319 -11.34 -4.19 5.23
C SER A 319 -11.46 -2.68 5.06
N SER A 320 -11.38 -1.90 6.14
CA SER A 320 -11.21 -0.46 6.06
C SER A 320 -9.72 -0.14 5.83
N ALA A 321 -9.44 0.74 4.88
CA ALA A 321 -8.10 1.27 4.72
C ALA A 321 -7.65 1.92 6.04
N PRO A 322 -6.36 1.77 6.43
CA PRO A 322 -5.87 2.38 7.65
C PRO A 322 -6.04 3.91 7.64
N PRO A 323 -6.14 4.55 8.82
CA PRO A 323 -6.18 6.01 8.90
C PRO A 323 -4.97 6.65 8.22
N THR A 324 -5.18 7.81 7.59
CA THR A 324 -4.09 8.57 6.97
C THR A 324 -3.00 8.86 8.00
N PRO A 325 -1.75 8.46 7.74
CA PRO A 325 -0.65 8.66 8.69
C PRO A 325 -0.18 10.11 8.70
N VAL A 326 0.54 10.47 9.77
CA VAL A 326 1.08 11.82 9.99
C VAL A 326 2.60 11.78 9.92
N ILE A 327 3.20 12.67 9.14
CA ILE A 327 4.65 12.89 9.12
C ILE A 327 5.02 13.61 10.42
N THR A 328 5.86 12.99 11.25
CA THR A 328 6.26 13.52 12.56
C THR A 328 7.51 14.38 12.49
N SER A 329 8.52 13.96 11.74
CA SER A 329 9.73 14.74 11.45
C SER A 329 10.17 14.52 10.00
N ILE A 330 10.83 15.54 9.47
CA ILE A 330 11.57 15.46 8.21
C ILE A 330 12.96 15.99 8.50
N ASP A 331 13.93 15.10 8.48
CA ASP A 331 15.33 15.41 8.71
C ASP A 331 16.05 15.37 7.36
N THR A 332 16.83 16.40 7.03
CA THR A 332 17.48 16.51 5.73
C THR A 332 18.94 16.84 5.85
N GLY A 333 19.71 16.46 4.83
CA GLY A 333 21.11 16.80 4.76
C GLY A 333 21.96 16.04 5.77
N VAL A 334 23.22 16.44 5.89
CA VAL A 334 24.21 15.85 6.78
C VAL A 334 23.82 16.04 8.24
N VAL A 335 23.29 17.20 8.62
CA VAL A 335 22.89 17.48 10.02
C VAL A 335 21.77 16.55 10.47
N GLY A 336 20.80 16.29 9.61
CA GLY A 336 19.63 15.47 9.93
C GLY A 336 19.80 13.97 9.67
N THR A 337 20.64 13.59 8.71
CA THR A 337 20.69 12.20 8.21
C THR A 337 22.09 11.59 8.16
N GLU A 338 23.14 12.35 8.52
CA GLU A 338 24.56 11.97 8.37
C GLU A 338 24.99 11.72 6.92
N ILE A 339 24.09 11.88 5.95
CA ILE A 339 24.33 11.65 4.52
C ILE A 339 24.10 12.94 3.75
N SER A 340 25.08 13.31 2.92
CA SER A 340 24.93 14.45 2.01
C SER A 340 23.80 14.20 1.02
N GLY A 341 22.85 15.14 0.92
CA GLY A 341 21.65 14.97 0.09
C GLY A 341 20.61 13.99 0.66
N GLY A 342 20.81 13.48 1.89
CA GLY A 342 19.89 12.56 2.54
C GLY A 342 18.58 13.23 2.94
N LEU A 343 17.50 12.46 2.87
CA LEU A 343 16.15 12.83 3.31
C LEU A 343 15.60 11.68 4.15
N SER A 344 15.46 11.89 5.45
CA SER A 344 14.80 10.97 6.37
C SER A 344 13.41 11.51 6.69
N VAL A 345 12.39 10.67 6.53
CA VAL A 345 11.00 11.03 6.85
C VAL A 345 10.47 10.07 7.90
N SER A 346 10.20 10.61 9.09
CA SER A 346 9.59 9.88 10.20
C SER A 346 8.08 9.98 10.14
N VAL A 347 7.40 8.87 10.40
CA VAL A 347 5.95 8.74 10.22
C VAL A 347 5.34 8.02 11.42
N SER A 348 4.23 8.56 11.90
CA SER A 348 3.39 7.91 12.91
C SER A 348 2.05 7.47 12.32
N PRO A 349 1.47 6.38 12.84
CA PRO A 349 0.17 5.90 12.38
C PRO A 349 -0.91 6.93 12.73
N GLY A 350 -1.91 7.06 11.86
CA GLY A 350 -3.08 7.88 12.15
C GLY A 350 -3.96 7.23 13.23
N THR A 351 -4.75 8.04 13.92
CA THR A 351 -5.66 7.54 14.96
C THR A 351 -6.85 6.81 14.34
N GLY A 352 -7.00 5.51 14.63
CA GLY A 352 -8.17 4.73 14.25
C GLY A 352 -8.04 3.25 14.57
N ASN A 353 -9.05 2.47 14.14
CA ASN A 353 -9.24 1.08 14.57
C ASN A 353 -8.51 0.04 13.70
N VAL A 354 -7.85 0.49 12.63
CA VAL A 354 -7.12 -0.37 11.69
C VAL A 354 -5.63 -0.21 11.93
N VAL A 355 -4.94 -1.32 12.14
CA VAL A 355 -3.50 -1.33 12.40
C VAL A 355 -2.75 -1.05 11.10
N THR A 356 -1.79 -0.13 11.16
CA THR A 356 -0.88 0.12 10.03
C THR A 356 0.27 -0.88 10.07
N MET A 357 0.45 -1.66 9.00
CA MET A 357 1.55 -2.63 8.87
C MET A 357 2.77 -2.05 8.15
N ALA A 358 2.53 -1.19 7.16
CA ALA A 358 3.57 -0.53 6.39
C ALA A 358 3.13 0.87 5.98
N TYR A 359 4.07 1.67 5.51
CA TYR A 359 3.81 2.98 4.92
C TYR A 359 4.26 2.98 3.45
N ARG A 360 3.48 3.65 2.60
CA ARG A 360 3.88 4.03 1.25
C ARG A 360 4.18 5.52 1.23
N LEU A 361 5.46 5.87 1.19
CA LEU A 361 5.91 7.23 0.98
C LEU A 361 6.06 7.50 -0.53
N GLN A 362 5.61 8.68 -0.96
CA GLN A 362 5.82 9.17 -2.30
C GLN A 362 6.61 10.48 -2.26
N HIS A 363 7.65 10.56 -3.08
CA HIS A 363 8.53 11.72 -3.17
C HIS A 363 8.77 12.15 -4.62
N ARG A 364 9.00 13.46 -4.82
CA ARG A 364 9.38 14.05 -6.11
C ARG A 364 10.07 15.41 -5.94
N LYS A 365 10.84 15.84 -6.93
CA LYS A 365 11.32 17.24 -6.99
C LYS A 365 10.13 18.18 -7.24
N SER A 366 10.16 19.37 -6.64
CA SER A 366 9.13 20.39 -6.86
C SER A 366 9.04 20.74 -8.36
N GLY A 367 7.83 20.72 -8.92
CA GLY A 367 7.58 20.91 -10.34
C GLY A 367 7.55 19.63 -11.20
N ALA A 368 7.97 18.48 -10.67
CA ALA A 368 7.81 17.19 -11.37
C ALA A 368 6.35 16.69 -11.32
N THR A 369 5.89 16.02 -12.37
CA THR A 369 4.51 15.49 -12.45
C THR A 369 4.38 14.08 -11.88
N ALA A 370 5.42 13.25 -11.99
CA ALA A 370 5.44 11.88 -11.49
C ALA A 370 5.88 11.81 -10.01
N TRP A 371 5.28 10.87 -9.26
CA TRP A 371 5.65 10.54 -7.88
C TRP A 371 6.39 9.21 -7.85
N THR A 372 7.50 9.15 -7.11
CA THR A 372 8.26 7.91 -6.89
C THR A 372 7.82 7.27 -5.58
N PRO A 373 7.27 6.04 -5.58
CA PRO A 373 6.84 5.35 -4.37
C PRO A 373 7.99 4.57 -3.70
N ILE A 374 8.00 4.56 -2.37
CA ILE A 374 8.84 3.73 -1.51
C ILE A 374 7.97 3.16 -0.40
N ASP A 375 8.05 1.84 -0.20
CA ASP A 375 7.34 1.14 0.86
C ASP A 375 8.31 0.72 1.97
N PHE A 376 7.93 0.91 3.24
CA PHE A 376 8.71 0.51 4.41
C PHE A 376 7.80 0.07 5.56
N ALA A 377 8.31 -0.74 6.50
CA ALA A 377 7.48 -1.32 7.55
C ALA A 377 7.10 -0.28 8.61
N ALA A 378 5.92 -0.43 9.22
CA ALA A 378 5.49 0.47 10.29
C ALA A 378 6.39 0.39 11.53
N SER A 379 7.07 -0.74 11.72
CA SER A 379 8.09 -0.94 12.77
C SER A 379 9.35 -0.08 12.57
N ASP A 380 9.67 0.29 11.32
CA ASP A 380 10.88 1.04 11.02
C ASP A 380 10.71 2.52 11.42
N GLY A 381 9.47 3.03 11.40
CA GLY A 381 9.10 4.38 11.85
C GLY A 381 9.61 5.52 10.97
N ALA A 382 10.68 5.31 10.20
CA ALA A 382 11.25 6.27 9.27
C ALA A 382 11.83 5.58 8.02
N VAL A 383 11.99 6.36 6.95
CA VAL A 383 12.64 5.91 5.71
C VAL A 383 13.67 6.93 5.26
N LEU A 384 14.84 6.45 4.82
CA LEU A 384 15.95 7.25 4.34
C LEU A 384 16.05 7.19 2.81
N ILE A 385 16.15 8.36 2.17
CA ILE A 385 16.26 8.53 0.72
C ILE A 385 17.57 9.27 0.43
N SER A 386 18.46 8.65 -0.34
CA SER A 386 19.79 9.18 -0.69
C SER A 386 19.92 9.64 -2.15
N SER A 387 18.81 9.73 -2.88
CA SER A 387 18.81 10.06 -4.32
C SER A 387 18.86 11.56 -4.64
N TYR A 388 18.83 12.42 -3.62
CA TYR A 388 18.77 13.87 -3.80
C TYR A 388 20.14 14.53 -3.59
N VAL A 389 20.26 15.78 -4.03
CA VAL A 389 21.44 16.61 -3.76
C VAL A 389 21.04 17.80 -2.90
N THR A 390 21.97 18.31 -2.10
CA THR A 390 21.77 19.51 -1.26
C THR A 390 21.28 20.69 -2.11
N GLY A 391 20.24 21.38 -1.63
CA GLY A 391 19.57 22.47 -2.32
C GLY A 391 18.39 22.06 -3.20
N ASP A 392 18.15 20.76 -3.44
CA ASP A 392 16.94 20.30 -4.12
C ASP A 392 15.68 20.64 -3.29
N VAL A 393 14.64 21.16 -3.94
CA VAL A 393 13.33 21.34 -3.32
C VAL A 393 12.48 20.09 -3.60
N VAL A 394 12.11 19.37 -2.55
CA VAL A 394 11.44 18.05 -2.62
C VAL A 394 10.06 18.13 -1.97
N GLN A 395 9.09 17.46 -2.58
CA GLN A 395 7.77 17.25 -2.02
C GLN A 395 7.63 15.79 -1.58
N VAL A 396 7.10 15.57 -0.38
CA VAL A 396 6.81 14.25 0.18
C VAL A 396 5.36 14.13 0.64
N ARG A 397 4.76 12.95 0.47
CA ARG A 397 3.46 12.58 1.04
C ARG A 397 3.46 11.10 1.40
N VAL A 398 2.66 10.70 2.37
CA VAL A 398 2.65 9.32 2.87
C VAL A 398 1.23 8.78 2.99
N ALA A 399 1.07 7.49 2.74
CA ALA A 399 -0.14 6.73 3.00
C ALA A 399 0.19 5.48 3.83
N ALA A 400 -0.76 4.99 4.61
CA ALA A 400 -0.64 3.77 5.39
C ALA A 400 -1.11 2.57 4.57
N LEU A 401 -0.48 1.41 4.79
CA LEU A 401 -0.82 0.12 4.22
C LEU A 401 -1.28 -0.80 5.35
N GLY A 402 -2.49 -1.33 5.22
CA GLY A 402 -3.05 -2.31 6.15
C GLY A 402 -2.48 -3.71 5.90
N ASP A 403 -2.81 -4.63 6.79
CA ASP A 403 -2.60 -6.08 6.62
C ASP A 403 -3.33 -6.69 5.41
N THR A 404 -4.46 -6.08 5.01
CA THR A 404 -5.24 -6.43 3.81
C THR A 404 -4.65 -5.90 2.49
N GLY A 405 -3.55 -5.15 2.53
CA GLY A 405 -2.95 -4.50 1.35
C GLY A 405 -3.69 -3.25 0.85
N LEU A 406 -4.75 -2.82 1.54
CA LEU A 406 -5.44 -1.56 1.26
C LEU A 406 -4.58 -0.35 1.67
N ILE A 407 -4.56 0.66 0.81
CA ILE A 407 -3.83 1.91 1.01
C ILE A 407 -4.76 3.02 1.51
N SER A 408 -4.35 3.77 2.51
CA SER A 408 -5.06 4.96 2.98
C SER A 408 -5.05 6.08 1.94
N ALA A 409 -5.83 7.15 2.18
CA ALA A 409 -5.57 8.40 1.50
C ALA A 409 -4.15 8.91 1.81
N PHE A 410 -3.50 9.57 0.85
CA PHE A 410 -2.20 10.20 1.08
C PHE A 410 -2.36 11.46 1.94
N SER A 411 -1.36 11.74 2.77
CA SER A 411 -1.23 13.02 3.48
C SER A 411 -1.13 14.19 2.49
N LEU A 412 -1.36 15.40 3.00
CA LEU A 412 -1.04 16.61 2.23
C LEU A 412 0.46 16.63 1.89
N PRO A 413 0.86 17.04 0.67
CA PRO A 413 2.27 17.17 0.32
C PRO A 413 2.98 18.19 1.20
N VAL A 414 4.06 17.77 1.85
CA VAL A 414 4.98 18.66 2.56
C VAL A 414 6.16 18.98 1.64
N THR A 415 6.55 20.26 1.58
CA THR A 415 7.70 20.70 0.77
C THR A 415 8.88 20.98 1.69
N VAL A 416 10.05 20.42 1.37
CA VAL A 416 11.30 20.59 2.12
C VAL A 416 12.44 20.90 1.15
N THR A 417 13.45 21.64 1.60
CA THR A 417 14.70 21.85 0.84
C THR A 417 15.78 20.99 1.47
N ILE A 418 16.44 20.15 0.67
CA ILE A 418 17.43 19.20 1.16
C ILE A 418 18.66 19.94 1.71
N GLY A 419 19.00 19.69 2.97
CA GLY A 419 20.16 20.29 3.64
C GLY A 419 19.98 21.78 3.93
N ALA A 420 18.75 22.24 4.18
CA ALA A 420 18.51 23.64 4.55
C ALA A 420 19.29 24.08 5.81
N ASP A 421 19.50 23.15 6.74
CA ASP A 421 20.21 23.39 8.01
C ASP A 421 21.70 23.01 7.96
N ASP A 422 22.18 22.45 6.85
CA ASP A 422 23.55 21.93 6.69
C ASP A 422 24.63 23.02 6.66
N GLY A 423 24.24 24.29 6.51
CA GLY A 423 25.17 25.39 6.29
C GLY A 423 25.74 25.37 4.86
N ALA A 424 26.60 26.34 4.54
CA ALA A 424 27.19 26.42 3.20
C ALA A 424 28.14 25.24 2.93
N THR A 425 28.08 24.67 1.73
CA THR A 425 29.02 23.64 1.28
C THR A 425 30.39 24.27 1.00
N PRO A 426 31.49 23.71 1.51
CA PRO A 426 32.84 24.18 1.22
C PRO A 426 33.19 24.11 -0.26
N ALA A 427 33.95 25.09 -0.74
CA ALA A 427 34.52 25.08 -2.07
C ALA A 427 35.70 24.10 -2.17
N GLN A 428 35.99 23.61 -3.39
CA GLN A 428 37.14 22.74 -3.62
C GLN A 428 38.45 23.45 -3.25
N LEU A 429 39.34 22.75 -2.55
CA LEU A 429 40.67 23.28 -2.23
C LEU A 429 41.51 23.42 -3.52
N PRO A 430 42.15 24.58 -3.78
CA PRO A 430 43.01 24.71 -4.95
C PRO A 430 44.22 23.78 -4.85
N SER A 431 44.48 22.97 -5.87
CA SER A 431 45.62 22.03 -5.87
C SER A 431 46.97 22.73 -5.71
N GLY A 432 47.11 23.98 -6.20
CA GLY A 432 48.30 24.80 -6.04
C GLY A 432 48.57 25.27 -4.60
N ASN A 433 47.58 25.18 -3.71
CA ASN A 433 47.69 25.54 -2.30
C ASN A 433 48.10 24.36 -1.41
N ILE A 434 48.24 23.16 -1.99
CA ILE A 434 48.56 21.92 -1.27
C ILE A 434 49.95 21.45 -1.72
N SER A 435 50.81 21.16 -0.75
CA SER A 435 52.09 20.51 -0.99
C SER A 435 52.23 19.27 -0.11
N VAL A 436 52.71 18.18 -0.72
CA VAL A 436 52.96 16.92 -0.02
C VAL A 436 54.42 16.56 -0.21
N VAL A 437 55.14 16.41 0.90
CA VAL A 437 56.58 16.13 0.92
C VAL A 437 56.82 14.82 1.67
N ALA A 438 57.56 13.90 1.05
CA ALA A 438 57.92 12.63 1.70
C ALA A 438 58.83 12.86 2.91
N ILE A 439 58.58 12.10 3.98
CA ILE A 439 59.45 11.98 5.15
C ILE A 439 59.68 10.49 5.43
N LEU A 440 60.61 10.15 6.33
CA LEU A 440 60.77 8.77 6.74
C LEU A 440 59.50 8.30 7.47
N GLY A 441 58.97 7.14 7.07
CA GLY A 441 57.73 6.59 7.63
C GLY A 441 56.43 7.32 7.24
N GLY A 442 56.46 8.34 6.37
CA GLY A 442 55.25 9.09 6.03
C GLY A 442 55.43 10.24 5.04
N ALA A 443 54.54 11.23 5.14
CA ALA A 443 54.59 12.48 4.39
C ALA A 443 54.19 13.67 5.28
N THR A 444 54.65 14.87 4.95
CA THR A 444 54.10 16.12 5.49
C THR A 444 53.19 16.75 4.44
N VAL A 445 51.94 17.00 4.82
CA VAL A 445 50.94 17.69 4.01
C VAL A 445 50.82 19.11 4.53
N THR A 446 51.10 20.08 3.67
CA THR A 446 50.87 21.50 3.93
C THR A 446 49.73 21.98 3.05
N VAL A 447 48.78 22.70 3.63
CA VAL A 447 47.61 23.25 2.94
C VAL A 447 47.40 24.71 3.31
N GLN A 448 47.12 25.55 2.32
CA GLN A 448 46.69 26.93 2.50
C GLN A 448 45.20 27.05 2.16
N THR A 449 44.38 27.33 3.17
CA THR A 449 42.94 27.54 3.00
C THR A 449 42.66 28.84 2.27
N THR A 450 41.56 28.90 1.52
CA THR A 450 41.09 30.10 0.80
C THR A 450 40.30 31.02 1.73
N ASP A 451 39.70 32.08 1.20
CA ASP A 451 38.76 32.95 1.91
C ASP A 451 37.36 32.33 2.10
N ASP A 452 37.17 31.07 1.70
CA ASP A 452 35.92 30.34 1.90
C ASP A 452 35.65 30.07 3.40
N ALA A 453 34.74 30.86 3.98
CA ALA A 453 34.33 30.72 5.36
C ALA A 453 33.55 29.43 5.66
N ALA A 454 33.09 28.70 4.64
CA ALA A 454 32.44 27.41 4.83
C ALA A 454 33.45 26.30 5.17
N THR A 455 34.71 26.43 4.77
CA THR A 455 35.75 25.44 5.08
C THR A 455 36.23 25.61 6.53
N THR A 456 35.77 24.74 7.43
CA THR A 456 36.17 24.75 8.86
C THR A 456 36.94 23.50 9.28
N ALA A 457 36.97 22.47 8.44
CA ALA A 457 37.79 21.28 8.65
C ALA A 457 38.31 20.72 7.32
N ILE A 458 39.36 19.92 7.37
CA ILE A 458 39.90 19.18 6.22
C ILE A 458 40.13 17.72 6.63
N GLN A 459 39.47 16.79 5.95
CA GLN A 459 39.77 15.36 6.05
C GLN A 459 40.88 15.00 5.06
N ILE A 460 41.86 14.23 5.53
CA ILE A 460 42.94 13.70 4.69
C ILE A 460 42.70 12.21 4.49
N TYR A 461 42.88 11.76 3.25
CA TYR A 461 42.84 10.35 2.87
C TYR A 461 44.20 9.92 2.32
N CYS A 462 44.55 8.65 2.53
CA CYS A 462 45.77 8.07 1.99
C CYS A 462 45.55 6.61 1.58
N SER A 463 45.95 6.26 0.35
CA SER A 463 45.87 4.89 -0.17
C SER A 463 47.16 4.52 -0.91
N ALA A 464 47.49 3.22 -0.91
CA ALA A 464 48.59 2.68 -1.71
C ALA A 464 48.19 2.49 -3.19
N VAL A 465 46.90 2.60 -3.49
CA VAL A 465 46.33 2.49 -4.84
C VAL A 465 45.74 3.84 -5.23
N ASN A 466 45.78 4.19 -6.52
CA ASN A 466 45.15 5.41 -7.02
C ASN A 466 43.63 5.21 -7.22
N ASP A 467 42.96 4.78 -6.16
CA ASP A 467 41.53 4.57 -6.08
C ASP A 467 41.13 4.88 -4.63
N LEU A 468 40.28 5.88 -4.44
CA LEU A 468 39.95 6.42 -3.13
C LEU A 468 38.67 5.78 -2.61
N GLU A 469 38.75 5.13 -1.45
CA GLU A 469 37.60 4.68 -0.67
C GLU A 469 37.51 5.50 0.62
N THR A 470 36.58 6.47 0.65
CA THR A 470 36.48 7.46 1.73
C THR A 470 36.15 6.84 3.10
N THR A 471 35.60 5.61 3.13
CA THR A 471 35.31 4.90 4.38
C THR A 471 36.53 4.24 5.02
N THR A 472 37.51 3.80 4.22
CA THR A 472 38.70 3.06 4.72
C THR A 472 39.98 3.86 4.68
N ASP A 473 40.09 4.84 3.78
CA ASP A 473 41.35 5.54 3.52
C ASP A 473 41.52 6.80 4.38
N ALA A 474 40.54 7.11 5.23
CA ALA A 474 40.55 8.28 6.11
C ALA A 474 41.68 8.19 7.15
N ILE A 475 42.53 9.22 7.18
CA ILE A 475 43.60 9.34 8.17
C ILE A 475 43.13 10.18 9.34
N GLY A 476 42.81 9.51 10.46
CA GLY A 476 42.37 10.18 11.68
C GLY A 476 41.08 10.99 11.48
N SER A 477 40.79 11.87 12.43
CA SER A 477 39.64 12.79 12.37
C SER A 477 39.96 14.03 11.52
N PRO A 478 38.94 14.73 10.97
CA PRO A 478 39.14 15.96 10.22
C PRO A 478 39.89 17.01 11.03
N ILE A 479 40.82 17.70 10.39
CA ILE A 479 41.65 18.73 11.01
C ILE A 479 40.88 20.04 10.98
N ALA A 480 40.62 20.63 12.14
CA ALA A 480 39.99 21.94 12.22
C ALA A 480 40.88 23.02 11.57
N VAL A 481 40.27 23.84 10.71
CA VAL A 481 40.92 24.93 9.99
C VAL A 481 40.08 26.20 10.02
N GLU A 482 40.73 27.33 9.79
CA GLU A 482 40.11 28.63 9.55
C GLU A 482 40.41 29.08 8.12
N ALA A 483 39.57 29.94 7.57
CA ALA A 483 39.80 30.56 6.27
C ALA A 483 41.10 31.40 6.26
N SER A 484 41.79 31.43 5.12
CA SER A 484 43.00 32.22 4.86
C SER A 484 44.18 31.94 5.81
N ARG A 485 44.37 30.66 6.18
CA ARG A 485 45.45 30.18 7.05
C ARG A 485 46.25 29.05 6.39
N SER A 486 47.44 28.80 6.93
CA SER A 486 48.29 27.68 6.51
C SER A 486 48.35 26.65 7.62
N TYR A 487 48.16 25.39 7.26
CA TYR A 487 48.27 24.24 8.15
C TYR A 487 49.32 23.27 7.63
N SER A 488 50.02 22.61 8.54
CA SER A 488 50.99 21.57 8.21
C SER A 488 50.80 20.40 9.15
N VAL A 489 50.58 19.22 8.58
CA VAL A 489 50.33 17.99 9.32
C VAL A 489 51.18 16.86 8.76
N ALA A 490 51.67 16.00 9.63
CA ALA A 490 52.32 14.78 9.19
C ALA A 490 51.31 13.63 9.09
N VAL A 491 51.39 12.90 7.98
CA VAL A 491 50.63 11.69 7.70
C VAL A 491 51.61 10.52 7.76
N GLY A 492 51.38 9.56 8.64
CA GLY A 492 52.33 8.50 8.96
C GLY A 492 53.07 8.74 10.28
N ASP A 493 54.27 8.18 10.44
CA ASP A 493 55.12 8.39 11.62
C ASP A 493 56.23 9.40 11.34
N ALA A 494 56.05 10.66 11.74
CA ALA A 494 57.05 11.70 11.55
C ALA A 494 58.27 11.62 12.49
N THR A 495 58.27 10.70 13.46
CA THR A 495 59.35 10.57 14.44
C THR A 495 60.51 9.71 13.93
N ARG A 496 60.39 9.16 12.71
CA ARG A 496 61.42 8.30 12.11
C ARG A 496 62.65 9.12 11.73
N SER A 497 63.81 8.56 12.01
CA SER A 497 65.11 9.11 11.62
C SER A 497 65.96 8.02 10.98
N ASN A 498 66.87 8.42 10.09
CA ASN A 498 67.82 7.49 9.51
C ASN A 498 68.80 7.03 10.59
N MET A 499 68.91 5.72 10.77
CA MET A 499 69.81 5.10 11.74
C MET A 499 71.24 4.97 11.20
N LEU A 500 71.43 5.19 9.89
CA LEU A 500 72.73 5.19 9.24
C LEU A 500 73.31 6.59 9.21
N VAL A 501 74.62 6.68 9.40
CA VAL A 501 75.40 7.89 9.16
C VAL A 501 75.95 7.83 7.74
N ASN A 502 75.95 8.96 7.05
CA ASN A 502 76.55 9.10 5.72
C ASN A 502 75.99 8.08 4.70
N GLY A 503 74.66 7.98 4.63
CA GLY A 503 73.97 7.13 3.65
C GLY A 503 74.03 7.67 2.21
N SER A 504 74.34 8.95 2.04
CA SER A 504 74.58 9.65 0.76
C SER A 504 76.02 9.54 0.27
N PHE A 505 76.91 8.87 1.03
CA PHE A 505 78.31 8.64 0.69
C PHE A 505 79.10 9.90 0.28
N ASP A 506 78.82 11.03 0.93
CA ASP A 506 79.54 12.30 0.72
C ASP A 506 80.96 12.30 1.33
N SER A 507 81.24 11.30 2.15
CA SER A 507 82.53 11.04 2.78
C SER A 507 82.81 9.54 2.85
N SER A 508 84.06 9.13 3.08
CA SER A 508 84.41 7.71 3.27
C SER A 508 84.38 7.28 4.74
N SER A 509 84.12 8.20 5.66
CA SER A 509 83.95 7.91 7.09
C SER A 509 82.60 7.26 7.35
N SER A 510 82.53 6.33 8.32
CA SER A 510 81.32 5.64 8.83
C SER A 510 80.96 4.29 8.21
N TRP A 511 81.49 3.92 7.05
CA TRP A 511 81.25 2.61 6.43
C TRP A 511 82.49 1.70 6.47
N THR A 512 82.28 0.41 6.71
CA THR A 512 83.32 -0.62 6.53
C THR A 512 83.24 -1.16 5.12
N LEU A 513 84.30 -0.97 4.34
CA LEU A 513 84.39 -1.39 2.94
C LEU A 513 85.01 -2.79 2.84
N GLY A 514 84.25 -3.76 2.34
CA GLY A 514 84.77 -5.08 1.96
C GLY A 514 85.51 -5.04 0.62
N GLY A 515 86.13 -6.16 0.23
CA GLY A 515 86.87 -6.25 -1.04
C GLY A 515 86.02 -5.81 -2.25
N GLY A 516 86.60 -5.04 -3.17
CA GLY A 516 85.90 -4.54 -4.34
C GLY A 516 85.08 -3.25 -4.14
N TRP A 517 84.80 -2.84 -2.88
CA TRP A 517 84.09 -1.60 -2.57
C TRP A 517 85.02 -0.38 -2.42
N ASP A 518 84.59 0.75 -2.95
CA ASP A 518 85.18 2.07 -2.77
C ASP A 518 84.07 3.13 -2.59
N ILE A 519 84.38 4.28 -2.00
CA ILE A 519 83.45 5.43 -1.96
C ILE A 519 84.02 6.52 -2.86
N SER A 520 83.35 6.77 -3.98
CA SER A 520 83.76 7.78 -4.95
C SER A 520 82.54 8.40 -5.62
N SER A 521 82.67 9.66 -6.06
CA SER A 521 81.60 10.39 -6.77
C SER A 521 80.26 10.42 -6.01
N ASN A 522 80.30 10.58 -4.68
CA ASN A 522 79.14 10.57 -3.78
C ASN A 522 78.30 9.29 -3.86
N ALA A 523 78.95 8.12 -4.02
CA ALA A 523 78.29 6.82 -4.00
C ALA A 523 79.26 5.74 -3.51
N ALA A 524 78.74 4.64 -2.99
CA ALA A 524 79.51 3.42 -2.78
C ALA A 524 79.57 2.63 -4.09
N VAL A 525 80.75 2.47 -4.66
CA VAL A 525 81.00 1.81 -5.95
C VAL A 525 81.65 0.46 -5.69
N HIS A 526 81.18 -0.59 -6.37
CA HIS A 526 81.81 -1.90 -6.36
C HIS A 526 82.32 -2.25 -7.74
N SER A 527 83.57 -2.68 -7.83
CA SER A 527 84.19 -3.19 -9.06
C SER A 527 84.25 -4.73 -9.06
N PRO A 528 84.06 -5.38 -10.21
CA PRO A 528 84.09 -6.84 -10.29
C PRO A 528 85.51 -7.39 -10.05
N GLY A 529 85.59 -8.63 -9.57
CA GLY A 529 86.84 -9.37 -9.33
C GLY A 529 86.97 -9.98 -7.94
N THR A 530 86.17 -9.54 -6.97
CA THR A 530 86.12 -10.11 -5.61
C THR A 530 84.75 -9.86 -5.00
N ALA A 531 84.16 -10.85 -4.33
CA ALA A 531 82.92 -10.65 -3.59
C ALA A 531 83.21 -9.85 -2.31
N GLY A 532 82.34 -8.89 -1.99
CA GLY A 532 82.58 -7.98 -0.88
C GLY A 532 81.32 -7.45 -0.23
N THR A 533 81.45 -7.06 1.02
CA THR A 533 80.34 -6.55 1.81
C THR A 533 80.60 -5.12 2.24
N LEU A 534 79.68 -4.22 1.95
CA LEU A 534 79.65 -2.86 2.49
C LEU A 534 78.78 -2.87 3.75
N SER A 535 79.29 -2.46 4.92
CA SER A 535 78.51 -2.54 6.17
C SER A 535 78.70 -1.37 7.12
N GLN A 536 77.68 -1.12 7.93
CA GLN A 536 77.70 -0.15 9.03
C GLN A 536 77.04 -0.74 10.28
N ALA A 537 77.66 -0.53 11.44
CA ALA A 537 77.11 -0.96 12.72
C ALA A 537 75.86 -0.14 13.07
N VAL A 538 74.81 -0.81 13.53
CA VAL A 538 73.53 -0.19 13.93
C VAL A 538 72.95 -0.92 15.14
N THR A 539 72.30 -0.19 16.04
CA THR A 539 71.62 -0.79 17.19
C THR A 539 70.24 -1.31 16.76
N LEU A 540 70.03 -2.63 16.80
CA LEU A 540 68.79 -3.27 16.38
C LEU A 540 68.12 -3.99 17.55
N THR A 541 66.79 -3.99 17.56
CA THR A 541 65.97 -4.68 18.56
C THR A 541 65.41 -5.95 17.95
N ALA A 542 65.63 -7.10 18.58
CA ALA A 542 65.12 -8.38 18.09
C ALA A 542 63.58 -8.38 18.02
N GLY A 543 63.02 -8.88 16.92
CA GLY A 543 61.59 -8.90 16.64
C GLY A 543 61.05 -7.64 15.96
N ALA A 544 61.81 -6.53 15.97
CA ALA A 544 61.42 -5.30 15.30
C ALA A 544 61.73 -5.34 13.80
N THR A 545 60.86 -4.70 13.00
CA THR A 545 61.04 -4.58 11.55
C THR A 545 61.70 -3.26 11.19
N TYR A 546 62.69 -3.31 10.31
CA TYR A 546 63.42 -2.14 9.83
C TYR A 546 63.23 -2.00 8.32
N ARG A 547 62.95 -0.77 7.91
CA ARG A 547 62.73 -0.38 6.53
C ARG A 547 64.01 0.16 5.92
N LEU A 548 64.43 -0.48 4.84
CA LEU A 548 65.63 -0.18 4.07
C LEU A 548 65.22 0.44 2.73
N SER A 549 65.86 1.55 2.37
CA SER A 549 65.81 2.13 1.03
C SER A 549 67.22 2.44 0.53
N TYR A 550 67.49 2.24 -0.76
CA TYR A 550 68.72 2.67 -1.41
C TYR A 550 68.56 2.71 -2.93
N ASP A 551 69.33 3.56 -3.60
CA ASP A 551 69.39 3.63 -5.05
C ASP A 551 70.48 2.70 -5.58
N LEU A 552 70.08 1.72 -6.41
CA LEU A 552 70.98 0.76 -7.03
C LEU A 552 71.10 1.03 -8.53
N THR A 553 72.32 1.27 -8.99
CA THR A 553 72.66 1.29 -10.42
C THR A 553 73.71 0.24 -10.70
N ARG A 554 73.46 -0.68 -11.63
CA ARG A 554 74.33 -1.84 -11.86
C ARG A 554 74.42 -2.28 -13.34
N SER A 555 75.51 -2.92 -13.72
CA SER A 555 75.78 -3.48 -15.06
C SER A 555 75.89 -5.02 -15.04
N ALA A 556 76.64 -5.63 -14.11
CA ALA A 556 76.81 -7.10 -13.96
C ALA A 556 76.71 -7.59 -12.49
N GLY A 557 76.29 -8.84 -12.24
CA GLY A 557 76.17 -9.43 -10.89
C GLY A 557 74.95 -9.02 -10.05
N SER A 558 74.98 -9.33 -8.74
CA SER A 558 73.88 -9.02 -7.82
C SER A 558 74.38 -8.53 -6.45
N ILE A 559 73.51 -7.80 -5.76
CA ILE A 559 73.73 -7.31 -4.40
C ILE A 559 72.58 -7.73 -3.49
N GLN A 560 72.87 -8.11 -2.26
CA GLN A 560 71.88 -8.58 -1.30
C GLN A 560 72.01 -7.87 0.05
N PRO A 561 70.96 -7.17 0.52
CA PRO A 561 70.95 -6.57 1.84
C PRO A 561 70.80 -7.63 2.93
N LYS A 562 71.48 -7.44 4.05
CA LYS A 562 71.53 -8.37 5.19
C LYS A 562 71.60 -7.61 6.52
N LEU A 563 71.01 -8.19 7.56
CA LEU A 563 71.31 -7.83 8.95
C LEU A 563 72.28 -8.86 9.53
N MET A 564 73.43 -8.40 10.04
CA MET A 564 74.58 -9.20 10.47
C MET A 564 74.87 -8.99 11.97
N GLY A 565 75.86 -9.72 12.52
CA GLY A 565 76.27 -9.65 13.94
C GLY A 565 75.83 -10.84 14.80
N GLY A 566 74.73 -11.49 14.39
CA GLY A 566 74.17 -12.71 14.97
C GLY A 566 73.71 -13.64 13.84
N THR A 567 72.55 -14.30 14.00
CA THR A 567 71.94 -15.07 12.89
C THR A 567 71.62 -14.12 11.73
N THR A 568 72.18 -14.37 10.55
CA THR A 568 72.01 -13.49 9.39
C THR A 568 70.56 -13.47 8.92
N VAL A 569 69.96 -12.28 8.90
CA VAL A 569 68.69 -12.03 8.20
C VAL A 569 69.03 -11.56 6.80
N THR A 570 68.50 -12.25 5.80
CA THR A 570 68.84 -12.01 4.40
C THR A 570 67.65 -11.45 3.66
N GLY A 571 67.81 -10.29 3.04
CA GLY A 571 66.81 -9.71 2.15
C GLY A 571 66.88 -10.29 0.74
N THR A 572 66.08 -9.71 -0.14
CA THR A 572 65.94 -10.14 -1.53
C THR A 572 67.21 -9.83 -2.32
N ASN A 573 67.72 -10.81 -3.05
CA ASN A 573 68.86 -10.60 -3.94
C ASN A 573 68.46 -9.70 -5.12
N ARG A 574 69.21 -8.61 -5.36
CA ARG A 574 68.90 -7.60 -6.37
C ARG A 574 69.82 -7.74 -7.57
N SER A 575 69.23 -8.03 -8.72
CA SER A 575 69.91 -8.24 -10.01
C SER A 575 69.51 -7.22 -11.08
N ALA A 576 68.78 -6.15 -10.71
CA ALA A 576 68.37 -5.06 -11.58
C ALA A 576 68.61 -3.69 -10.93
N SER A 577 68.85 -2.65 -11.73
CA SER A 577 68.94 -1.26 -11.27
C SER A 577 67.56 -0.73 -10.88
N ALA A 578 67.41 -0.17 -9.69
CA ALA A 578 66.18 0.40 -9.16
C ALA A 578 66.44 1.17 -7.86
N THR A 579 65.52 2.05 -7.46
CA THR A 579 65.38 2.41 -6.04
C THR A 579 64.77 1.22 -5.31
N VAL A 580 65.57 0.57 -4.49
CA VAL A 580 65.17 -0.62 -3.73
C VAL A 580 64.51 -0.16 -2.43
N ARG A 581 63.36 -0.75 -2.11
CA ARG A 581 62.69 -0.64 -0.81
C ARG A 581 62.38 -2.04 -0.29
N GLU A 582 62.72 -2.31 0.96
CA GLU A 582 62.50 -3.61 1.58
C GLU A 582 62.42 -3.49 3.10
N ALA A 583 61.65 -4.39 3.73
CA ALA A 583 61.55 -4.50 5.17
C ALA A 583 62.27 -5.77 5.67
N LEU A 584 63.10 -5.63 6.70
CA LEU A 584 63.86 -6.72 7.32
C LEU A 584 63.55 -6.79 8.81
N GLN A 585 63.10 -7.94 9.30
CA GLN A 585 62.88 -8.16 10.73
C GLN A 585 64.19 -8.59 11.40
N ALA A 586 64.66 -7.82 12.38
CA ALA A 586 65.88 -8.14 13.10
C ALA A 586 65.66 -9.34 14.05
N VAL A 587 66.65 -10.21 14.16
CA VAL A 587 66.69 -11.31 15.13
C VAL A 587 67.75 -11.09 16.20
N SER A 588 67.75 -11.93 17.23
CA SER A 588 68.71 -11.82 18.34
C SER A 588 70.16 -11.78 17.87
N GLY A 589 70.91 -10.79 18.35
CA GLY A 589 72.31 -10.58 18.03
C GLY A 589 72.59 -9.77 16.76
N ASN A 590 71.59 -9.38 15.97
CA ASN A 590 71.85 -8.47 14.84
C ASN A 590 72.30 -7.08 15.33
N SER A 591 73.38 -6.57 14.73
CA SER A 591 74.03 -5.32 15.12
C SER A 591 74.66 -4.54 13.95
N ALA A 592 74.40 -4.95 12.70
CA ALA A 592 74.90 -4.25 11.53
C ALA A 592 73.98 -4.44 10.31
N LEU A 593 73.87 -3.40 9.48
CA LEU A 593 73.35 -3.50 8.12
C LEU A 593 74.53 -3.79 7.19
N ALA A 594 74.34 -4.70 6.25
CA ALA A 594 75.35 -5.12 5.29
C ALA A 594 74.75 -5.28 3.89
N LEU A 595 75.43 -4.78 2.87
CA LEU A 595 75.10 -4.98 1.46
C LEU A 595 76.18 -5.89 0.85
N ALA A 596 75.83 -7.14 0.61
CA ALA A 596 76.75 -8.15 0.09
C ALA A 596 76.69 -8.22 -1.44
N ALA A 597 77.78 -7.88 -2.10
CA ALA A 597 77.94 -7.94 -3.54
C ALA A 597 78.64 -9.25 -3.97
N THR A 598 78.19 -9.84 -5.08
CA THR A 598 78.87 -10.97 -5.73
C THR A 598 80.21 -10.53 -6.33
N ASP A 599 81.12 -11.49 -6.59
CA ASP A 599 82.40 -11.24 -7.25
C ASP A 599 82.28 -10.65 -8.67
N VAL A 600 81.18 -10.91 -9.35
CA VAL A 600 80.85 -10.31 -10.66
C VAL A 600 80.02 -9.02 -10.56
N PHE A 601 79.75 -8.50 -9.36
CA PHE A 601 78.95 -7.29 -9.20
C PHE A 601 79.75 -6.05 -9.66
N ASP A 602 79.14 -5.29 -10.56
CA ASP A 602 79.65 -4.02 -11.07
C ASP A 602 78.51 -3.00 -11.01
N GLY A 603 78.68 -1.97 -10.17
CA GLY A 603 77.61 -1.02 -9.89
C GLY A 603 77.91 -0.08 -8.73
N ARG A 604 76.94 0.79 -8.44
CA ARG A 604 76.98 1.72 -7.32
C ARG A 604 75.68 1.72 -6.53
N VAL A 605 75.81 2.03 -5.25
CA VAL A 605 74.73 2.23 -4.29
C VAL A 605 74.82 3.66 -3.74
N ASP A 606 73.68 4.32 -3.63
CA ASP A 606 73.56 5.66 -3.05
C ASP A 606 72.27 5.80 -2.20
N ASN A 607 72.14 6.87 -1.44
CA ASN A 607 70.97 7.25 -0.64
C ASN A 607 70.46 6.11 0.28
N VAL A 608 71.38 5.46 1.00
CA VAL A 608 71.02 4.35 1.88
C VAL A 608 70.38 4.87 3.16
N VAL A 609 69.17 4.39 3.43
CA VAL A 609 68.38 4.74 4.61
C VAL A 609 67.92 3.47 5.29
N LEU A 610 68.08 3.42 6.61
CA LEU A 610 67.49 2.38 7.46
C LEU A 610 66.76 3.04 8.62
N TYR A 611 65.49 2.70 8.85
CA TYR A 611 64.75 3.19 10.01
C TYR A 611 63.80 2.13 10.58
N LEU A 612 63.44 2.28 11.85
CA LEU A 612 62.51 1.39 12.54
C LEU A 612 61.08 1.61 12.06
N GLU A 613 60.41 0.56 11.59
CA GLU A 613 58.99 0.59 11.25
C GLU A 613 58.11 0.63 12.51
N THR A 614 57.04 1.41 12.45
CA THR A 614 55.95 1.43 13.44
C THR A 614 54.62 1.17 12.78
N SER A 615 53.62 0.83 13.59
CA SER A 615 52.24 0.62 13.14
C SER A 615 51.61 1.84 12.49
N THR A 616 52.14 3.04 12.74
CA THR A 616 51.64 4.30 12.15
C THR A 616 52.42 4.73 10.90
N CYS A 617 53.46 3.99 10.48
CA CYS A 617 54.17 4.30 9.25
C CYS A 617 53.27 4.06 8.02
N LEU A 618 53.27 4.98 7.06
CA LEU A 618 52.67 4.71 5.74
C LEU A 618 53.41 3.58 5.03
N PRO A 619 52.78 2.79 4.15
CA PRO A 619 53.47 1.79 3.34
C PRO A 619 54.68 2.37 2.57
N GLN A 620 55.78 1.61 2.49
CA GLN A 620 56.90 1.99 1.62
C GLN A 620 56.49 2.00 0.15
N GLY A 621 56.99 2.97 -0.60
CA GLY A 621 56.68 3.15 -2.01
C GLY A 621 55.63 4.23 -2.25
N THR A 622 54.92 4.11 -3.37
CA THR A 622 53.98 5.13 -3.83
C THR A 622 52.70 5.10 -3.00
N ASN A 623 52.32 6.26 -2.47
CA ASN A 623 51.07 6.51 -1.80
C ASN A 623 50.37 7.69 -2.50
N TYR A 624 49.05 7.68 -2.49
CA TYR A 624 48.19 8.70 -3.06
C TYR A 624 47.41 9.35 -1.92
N LEU A 625 47.41 10.67 -1.88
CA LEU A 625 46.71 11.45 -0.85
C LEU A 625 45.63 12.31 -1.47
N TRP A 626 44.52 12.47 -0.74
CA TRP A 626 43.43 13.36 -1.09
C TRP A 626 43.03 14.20 0.11
N LEU A 627 42.52 15.40 -0.16
CA LEU A 627 42.04 16.33 0.84
C LEU A 627 40.59 16.69 0.53
N GLU A 628 39.72 16.60 1.53
CA GLU A 628 38.32 16.99 1.44
C GLU A 628 38.02 18.13 2.42
N PRO A 629 37.63 19.32 1.94
CA PRO A 629 37.18 20.39 2.81
C PRO A 629 35.80 20.04 3.38
N GLN A 630 35.57 20.32 4.66
CA GLN A 630 34.32 20.09 5.37
C GLN A 630 33.89 21.35 6.13
N ASN A 631 32.58 21.55 6.28
CA ASN A 631 32.05 22.63 7.11
C ASN A 631 31.85 22.21 8.56
N ALA A 632 31.36 23.12 9.41
CA ALA A 632 31.23 22.90 10.85
C ALA A 632 30.22 21.79 11.20
N ASN A 633 29.33 21.48 10.26
CA ASN A 633 28.31 20.45 10.36
C ASN A 633 28.75 19.12 9.73
N GLY A 634 30.01 19.00 9.30
CA GLY A 634 30.54 17.79 8.66
C GLY A 634 30.17 17.63 7.19
N VAL A 635 29.63 18.67 6.54
CA VAL A 635 29.28 18.60 5.11
C VAL A 635 30.53 18.68 4.26
N SER A 636 30.78 17.63 3.49
CA SER A 636 31.89 17.53 2.55
C SER A 636 31.71 18.41 1.32
N GLY A 637 32.76 19.17 0.99
CA GLY A 637 32.96 19.79 -0.30
C GLY A 637 33.72 18.88 -1.27
N PRO A 638 34.06 19.35 -2.48
CA PRO A 638 34.73 18.52 -3.48
C PRO A 638 36.15 18.11 -3.07
N ILE A 639 36.46 16.82 -3.24
CA ILE A 639 37.78 16.26 -2.97
C ILE A 639 38.84 16.82 -3.93
N THR A 640 40.05 17.05 -3.41
CA THR A 640 41.22 17.50 -4.16
C THR A 640 42.33 16.45 -4.09
N GLY A 641 42.86 16.05 -5.26
CA GLY A 641 43.88 15.02 -5.39
C GLY A 641 43.70 14.22 -6.68
N PRO A 642 44.45 13.12 -6.86
CA PRO A 642 45.45 12.56 -5.95
C PRO A 642 46.75 13.38 -5.92
N PHE A 643 47.37 13.49 -4.75
CA PHE A 643 48.76 13.92 -4.58
C PHE A 643 49.64 12.69 -4.37
N THR A 644 50.60 12.46 -5.28
CA THR A 644 51.46 11.29 -5.21
C THR A 644 52.69 11.57 -4.35
N VAL A 645 52.99 10.68 -3.39
CA VAL A 645 54.20 10.74 -2.56
C VAL A 645 54.87 9.37 -2.51
N SER A 646 56.20 9.34 -2.51
CA SER A 646 56.95 8.08 -2.42
C SER A 646 57.68 8.01 -1.08
N VAL A 647 57.19 7.14 -0.18
CA VAL A 647 57.79 6.92 1.13
C VAL A 647 58.98 5.98 0.97
N GLN A 648 60.11 6.36 1.56
CA GLN A 648 61.34 5.57 1.51
C GLN A 648 61.24 4.31 2.35
#